data_AF-A0A4U7CY66-F1
#
_entry.id   AF-A0A4U7CY66-F1
#
_cell.length_a   1.000
_cell.length_b   1.000
_cell.length_c   1.000
_cell.angle_alpha   90.00
_cell.angle_beta   90.00
_cell.angle_gamma   90.00
#
_symmetry.space_group_name_H-M   'P 1'
#
loop_
_entity.id
_entity.type
_entity.pdbx_description
1 polymer ?
#
loop_
_entity_poly.entity_id
_entity_poly.type
_entity_poly.pdbx_seq_one_letter_code
_entity_poly.pdbx_strand_id
1 'polypeptide(L)'
;MASFGEALLKQRLWYWLETERGMEVEGEVNLGTGRIDLIAKTSDREVWGIELKKQGFGEYEQANRYIESGKIDRLYIATDRIESLQKALSGPAPLNVSTLNQNSMKLGVGVEQGEYSIEEVMRAVDSEFSDEMLNQQVSGSPSLREYIRKRVETGSDSKDAISLGQGITNLSRASCPTELGVIHIPFNLEGGTLRDIEKNLSPEEAYEPRIFQEADRIERDGTLDFSREEEPWVRHCVWREYGGLPEGHIPNPMDSDQPHRPIDVLSFEGSYDPTDAVENPGEHEVIGIEAKGRSSFTSKRTAQQLSDFLATSTLSRLYLAVPTVLAEKARSLLSSEDLSEVGILTVNEDGDVVVEREAKRMEPEHDGYIERYDERKVGYGNVEIASGKDVVSPYVTAEEAERLKNSDAAEYAQNIITDNSELADDDGWIRASTTDSLRQPESEFDQGKKARGYLLEGRSADPYTQDRSQGVEPDDMKPGYVRLTVTDFTVDGQDALKFHFGRGSWEGGYIWFLGEEVDQLQNVLNSIKAISGGEIPGQGKTLDLETYPFDHSENEPHRVSGRSGKEVEIKLQVTSQMDDEVAARLRLGESEKAGVDVTLTKPQWLDLIATIDILRTGNQRELPGEYTSYPRIGPSGDDTWSVGTDIEEKVNPDPPSEWEDRELTY
;
A
#
# COMPACT_ATOMS: atom_id res chain seq x y z
N MET A 1 -0.74 9.86 -4.38
CA MET A 1 -0.63 10.62 -5.64
C MET A 1 -0.19 9.63 -6.69
N ALA A 2 -0.90 9.56 -7.81
CA ALA A 2 -0.62 8.60 -8.89
C ALA A 2 0.82 8.70 -9.40
N SER A 3 1.38 7.60 -9.94
CA SER A 3 2.79 7.53 -10.39
C SER A 3 3.13 8.62 -11.40
N PHE A 4 2.20 8.96 -12.29
CA PHE A 4 2.38 9.98 -13.33
C PHE A 4 2.80 11.35 -12.80
N GLY A 5 2.45 11.71 -11.56
CA GLY A 5 2.74 13.03 -11.02
C GLY A 5 4.23 13.37 -10.98
N GLU A 6 5.10 12.41 -10.59
CA GLU A 6 6.55 12.64 -10.61
C GLU A 6 7.07 12.79 -12.03
N ALA A 7 6.66 11.85 -12.88
CA ALA A 7 7.12 11.77 -14.24
C ALA A 7 6.73 13.06 -14.98
N LEU A 8 5.53 13.59 -14.74
CA LEU A 8 5.07 14.84 -15.34
C LEU A 8 5.90 16.04 -14.87
N LEU A 9 6.19 16.16 -13.58
CA LEU A 9 7.04 17.24 -13.07
C LEU A 9 8.47 17.14 -13.64
N LYS A 10 9.01 15.93 -13.78
CA LYS A 10 10.32 15.69 -14.39
C LYS A 10 10.33 16.15 -15.84
N GLN A 11 9.34 15.77 -16.64
CA GLN A 11 9.28 16.15 -18.05
C GLN A 11 9.10 17.66 -18.22
N ARG A 12 8.26 18.29 -17.40
CA ARG A 12 8.06 19.76 -17.41
C ARG A 12 9.33 20.52 -17.02
N LEU A 13 10.06 20.04 -16.02
CA LEU A 13 11.33 20.65 -15.63
C LEU A 13 12.39 20.48 -16.73
N TRP A 14 12.49 19.29 -17.33
CA TRP A 14 13.38 19.03 -18.45
C TRP A 14 13.08 20.01 -19.60
N TYR A 15 11.82 20.10 -20.02
CA TYR A 15 11.40 21.00 -21.09
C TYR A 15 11.79 22.45 -20.81
N TRP A 16 11.50 22.95 -19.60
CA TRP A 16 11.88 24.32 -19.20
C TRP A 16 13.39 24.57 -19.21
N LEU A 17 14.21 23.59 -18.82
CA LEU A 17 15.66 23.69 -18.87
C LEU A 17 16.17 23.77 -20.31
N GLU A 18 15.57 23.02 -21.23
CA GLU A 18 15.94 23.06 -22.65
C GLU A 18 15.48 24.36 -23.32
N THR A 19 14.20 24.70 -23.22
CA THR A 19 13.60 25.79 -24.01
C THR A 19 13.84 27.17 -23.43
N GLU A 20 13.63 27.34 -22.13
CA GLU A 20 13.70 28.65 -21.47
C GLU A 20 15.10 28.96 -20.94
N ARG A 21 15.89 27.92 -20.63
CA ARG A 21 17.26 28.08 -20.13
C ARG A 21 18.34 27.74 -21.16
N GLY A 22 17.99 27.15 -22.30
CA GLY A 22 18.94 26.79 -23.36
C GLY A 22 20.00 25.80 -22.90
N MET A 23 19.65 24.92 -21.96
CA MET A 23 20.55 23.92 -21.39
C MET A 23 20.47 22.60 -22.16
N GLU A 24 21.57 21.86 -22.17
CA GLU A 24 21.58 20.47 -22.62
C GLU A 24 21.21 19.56 -21.45
N VAL A 25 20.17 18.73 -21.59
CA VAL A 25 19.62 17.97 -20.47
C VAL A 25 19.62 16.46 -20.78
N GLU A 26 19.83 15.65 -19.75
CA GLU A 26 19.74 14.18 -19.80
C GLU A 26 19.07 13.65 -18.54
N GLY A 27 18.33 12.54 -18.69
CA GLY A 27 17.58 11.91 -17.60
C GLY A 27 18.23 10.65 -17.05
N GLU A 28 18.02 10.40 -15.75
CA GLU A 28 18.43 9.16 -15.07
C GLU A 28 19.92 8.84 -15.18
N VAL A 29 20.75 9.88 -14.98
CA VAL A 29 22.20 9.80 -15.19
C VAL A 29 22.89 9.14 -14.00
N ASN A 30 23.77 8.17 -14.28
CA ASN A 30 24.55 7.50 -13.25
C ASN A 30 25.79 8.31 -12.84
N LEU A 31 25.81 8.79 -11.61
CA LEU A 31 26.94 9.51 -11.01
C LEU A 31 28.02 8.57 -10.44
N GLY A 32 27.75 7.27 -10.34
CA GLY A 32 28.61 6.26 -9.71
C GLY A 32 28.33 6.11 -8.21
N THR A 33 27.88 7.17 -7.55
CA THR A 33 27.37 7.18 -6.16
C THR A 33 25.86 7.01 -6.08
N GLY A 34 25.17 7.05 -7.23
CA GLY A 34 23.73 6.93 -7.37
C GLY A 34 23.28 7.37 -8.77
N ARG A 35 21.98 7.31 -9.03
CA ARG A 35 21.36 7.73 -10.29
C ARG A 35 20.45 8.91 -10.02
N ILE A 36 20.79 10.07 -10.59
CA ILE A 36 20.07 11.33 -10.39
C ILE A 36 19.02 11.53 -11.48
N ASP A 37 17.91 12.18 -11.16
CA ASP A 37 16.76 12.30 -12.08
C ASP A 37 17.08 13.08 -13.35
N LEU A 38 17.73 14.24 -13.23
CA LEU A 38 18.12 15.09 -14.35
C LEU A 38 19.53 15.64 -14.14
N ILE A 39 20.29 15.73 -15.24
CA ILE A 39 21.48 16.57 -15.35
C ILE A 39 21.22 17.63 -16.41
N ALA A 40 21.49 18.89 -16.08
CA ALA A 40 21.49 19.99 -17.04
C ALA A 40 22.89 20.58 -17.20
N LYS A 41 23.33 20.82 -18.43
CA LYS A 41 24.59 21.46 -18.77
C LYS A 41 24.31 22.81 -19.40
N THR A 42 24.88 23.85 -18.82
CA THR A 42 24.81 25.20 -19.37
C THR A 42 25.75 25.36 -20.57
N SER A 43 25.57 26.43 -21.35
CA SER A 43 26.47 26.75 -22.48
C SER A 43 27.93 26.98 -22.07
N ASP A 44 28.18 27.40 -20.83
CA ASP A 44 29.51 27.57 -20.24
C ASP A 44 30.03 26.30 -19.52
N ARG A 45 29.34 25.17 -19.68
CA ARG A 45 29.70 23.83 -19.17
C ARG A 45 29.61 23.67 -17.66
N GLU A 46 28.84 24.51 -16.99
CA GLU A 46 28.40 24.24 -15.61
C GLU A 46 27.40 23.08 -15.63
N VAL A 47 27.52 22.17 -14.67
CA VAL A 47 26.69 20.97 -14.57
C VAL A 47 25.78 21.05 -13.36
N TRP A 48 24.47 21.07 -13.58
CA TRP A 48 23.47 21.03 -12.53
C TRP A 48 22.96 19.60 -12.38
N GLY A 49 23.10 19.03 -11.19
CA GLY A 49 22.35 17.85 -10.78
C GLY A 49 21.02 18.25 -10.19
N ILE A 50 19.93 17.59 -10.60
CA ILE A 50 18.58 17.90 -10.13
C ILE A 50 17.86 16.61 -9.78
N GLU A 51 17.41 16.49 -8.53
CA GLU A 51 16.64 15.37 -8.00
C GLU A 51 15.22 15.82 -7.69
N LEU A 52 14.20 15.08 -8.15
CA LEU A 52 12.80 15.38 -7.87
C LEU A 52 12.36 14.75 -6.54
N LYS A 53 11.54 15.47 -5.77
CA LYS A 53 10.99 14.98 -4.49
C LYS A 53 9.50 15.29 -4.35
N LYS A 54 8.72 14.23 -4.07
CA LYS A 54 7.26 14.26 -3.82
C LYS A 54 6.87 14.60 -2.38
N GLN A 55 7.67 14.18 -1.39
CA GLN A 55 7.31 14.30 0.03
C GLN A 55 8.50 14.74 0.86
N GLY A 56 8.41 15.96 1.40
CA GLY A 56 9.30 16.45 2.45
C GLY A 56 10.80 16.36 2.12
N PHE A 57 11.59 16.72 3.10
CA PHE A 57 13.05 16.78 3.02
C PHE A 57 13.58 15.75 4.03
N GLY A 58 14.28 14.70 3.60
CA GLY A 58 14.67 13.60 4.52
C GLY A 58 15.72 12.61 4.01
N GLU A 59 15.94 12.51 2.70
CA GLU A 59 16.97 11.64 2.10
C GLU A 59 18.31 12.37 1.92
N TYR A 60 18.80 13.00 2.98
CA TYR A 60 20.06 13.74 2.98
C TYR A 60 21.25 12.89 2.53
N GLU A 61 21.21 11.60 2.85
CA GLU A 61 22.27 10.67 2.44
C GLU A 61 22.42 10.64 0.92
N GLN A 62 21.31 10.63 0.19
CA GLN A 62 21.33 10.62 -1.27
C GLN A 62 21.90 11.94 -1.82
N ALA A 63 21.46 13.08 -1.28
CA ALA A 63 21.96 14.39 -1.69
C ALA A 63 23.48 14.52 -1.46
N ASN A 64 23.96 14.14 -0.27
CA ASN A 64 25.39 14.13 0.03
C ASN A 64 26.18 13.20 -0.92
N ARG A 65 25.66 12.01 -1.23
CA ARG A 65 26.30 11.11 -2.21
C ARG A 65 26.43 11.74 -3.60
N TYR A 66 25.47 12.55 -4.03
CA TYR A 66 25.56 13.25 -5.31
C TYR A 66 26.59 14.38 -5.28
N ILE A 67 26.68 15.14 -4.19
CA ILE A 67 27.72 16.15 -3.96
C ILE A 67 29.10 15.49 -4.01
N GLU A 68 29.28 14.39 -3.28
CA GLU A 68 30.54 13.63 -3.22
C GLU A 68 30.90 12.91 -4.54
N SER A 69 29.99 12.89 -5.53
CA SER A 69 30.28 12.26 -6.83
C SER A 69 31.38 12.97 -7.61
N GLY A 70 31.66 14.24 -7.30
CA GLY A 70 32.63 15.08 -8.02
C GLY A 70 32.23 15.39 -9.47
N LYS A 71 30.98 15.10 -9.88
CA LYS A 71 30.53 15.18 -11.28
C LYS A 71 29.60 16.36 -11.59
N ILE A 72 29.16 17.09 -10.57
CA ILE A 72 28.21 18.21 -10.71
C ILE A 72 28.82 19.48 -10.10
N ASP A 73 28.50 20.63 -10.67
CA ASP A 73 28.88 21.95 -10.13
C ASP A 73 27.83 22.47 -9.13
N ARG A 74 26.57 22.04 -9.26
CA ARG A 74 25.45 22.44 -8.39
C ARG A 74 24.48 21.28 -8.19
N LEU A 75 23.83 21.23 -7.02
CA LEU A 75 22.77 20.26 -6.73
C LEU A 75 21.48 20.97 -6.34
N TYR A 76 20.40 20.66 -7.05
CA TYR A 76 19.06 21.15 -6.79
C TYR A 76 18.13 20.02 -6.38
N ILE A 77 17.24 20.33 -5.44
CA ILE A 77 16.02 19.55 -5.23
C ILE A 77 14.87 20.26 -5.95
N ALA A 78 14.11 19.52 -6.74
CA ALA A 78 12.93 20.02 -7.42
C ALA A 78 11.64 19.43 -6.84
N THR A 79 10.63 20.27 -6.59
CA THR A 79 9.38 19.84 -5.96
C THR A 79 8.20 20.76 -6.29
N ASP A 80 6.99 20.24 -6.22
CA ASP A 80 5.72 21.00 -6.25
C ASP A 80 5.31 21.52 -4.87
N ARG A 81 5.95 21.07 -3.78
CA ARG A 81 5.55 21.36 -2.39
C ARG A 81 6.55 22.24 -1.63
N ILE A 82 6.70 23.50 -2.05
CA ILE A 82 7.63 24.43 -1.37
C ILE A 82 7.33 24.59 0.12
N GLU A 83 6.07 24.66 0.55
CA GLU A 83 5.73 25.01 1.94
C GLU A 83 6.29 24.01 2.96
N SER A 84 6.24 22.71 2.62
CA SER A 84 6.82 21.64 3.45
C SER A 84 8.33 21.80 3.58
N LEU A 85 8.97 22.21 2.49
CA LEU A 85 10.40 22.43 2.41
C LEU A 85 10.82 23.70 3.15
N GLN A 86 10.08 24.80 3.01
CA GLN A 86 10.28 26.02 3.80
C GLN A 86 10.18 25.75 5.30
N LYS A 87 9.19 24.95 5.74
CA LYS A 87 9.06 24.56 7.14
C LYS A 87 10.25 23.74 7.63
N ALA A 88 10.81 22.87 6.77
CA ALA A 88 12.00 22.10 7.09
C ALA A 88 13.28 22.96 7.14
N LEU A 89 13.39 23.97 6.28
CA LEU A 89 14.57 24.84 6.18
C LEU A 89 14.56 26.06 7.13
N SER A 90 13.41 26.41 7.72
CA SER A 90 13.27 27.60 8.59
C SER A 90 13.64 27.36 10.07
N GLY A 91 13.98 26.13 10.45
CA GLY A 91 14.51 25.76 11.76
C GLY A 91 15.89 25.11 11.67
N PRO A 92 16.47 24.62 12.80
CA PRO A 92 17.66 23.78 12.72
C PRO A 92 17.37 22.57 11.83
N ALA A 93 18.23 22.33 10.83
CA ALA A 93 17.99 21.30 9.83
C ALA A 93 17.67 19.95 10.51
N PRO A 94 16.53 19.31 10.16
CA PRO A 94 16.19 18.03 10.78
C PRO A 94 17.25 16.99 10.46
N LEU A 95 17.62 16.15 11.42
CA LEU A 95 18.61 15.08 11.23
C LEU A 95 17.92 13.77 10.83
N ASN A 96 18.55 12.99 9.94
CA ASN A 96 18.08 11.64 9.64
C ASN A 96 18.49 10.67 10.77
N VAL A 97 17.58 10.49 11.73
CA VAL A 97 17.78 9.63 12.91
C VAL A 97 18.03 8.16 12.54
N SER A 98 17.48 7.68 11.42
CA SER A 98 17.71 6.32 10.95
C SER A 98 19.17 6.13 10.52
N THR A 99 19.70 7.04 9.68
CA THR A 99 21.10 7.03 9.25
C THR A 99 22.05 7.14 10.44
N LEU A 100 21.75 8.02 11.41
CA LEU A 100 22.51 8.13 12.66
C LEU A 100 22.52 6.81 13.42
N ASN A 101 21.35 6.25 13.72
CA ASN A 101 21.22 5.00 14.46
C ASN A 101 21.98 3.86 13.79
N GLN A 102 21.83 3.72 12.47
CA GLN A 102 22.43 2.63 11.73
C GLN A 102 23.96 2.68 11.74
N ASN A 103 24.55 3.86 11.51
CA ASN A 103 25.99 4.00 11.43
C ASN A 103 26.65 4.05 12.83
N SER A 104 25.99 4.61 13.85
CA SER A 104 26.48 4.52 15.22
C SER A 104 26.52 3.07 15.73
N MET A 105 25.53 2.23 15.38
CA MET A 105 25.56 0.81 15.72
C MET A 105 26.70 0.06 15.02
N LYS A 106 26.93 0.30 13.71
CA LYS A 106 28.06 -0.31 12.97
C LYS A 106 29.41 0.09 13.56
N LEU A 107 29.53 1.36 13.98
CA LEU A 107 30.71 1.82 14.72
C LEU A 107 30.87 1.06 16.04
N GLY A 108 29.78 0.87 16.80
CA GLY A 108 29.76 0.07 18.02
C GLY A 108 30.25 -1.37 17.83
N VAL A 109 29.84 -2.04 16.75
CA VAL A 109 30.34 -3.39 16.41
C VAL A 109 31.86 -3.39 16.22
N GLY A 110 32.43 -2.41 15.52
CA GLY A 110 33.89 -2.30 15.37
C GLY A 110 34.62 -2.03 16.70
N VAL A 111 33.97 -1.34 17.65
CA VAL A 111 34.49 -1.21 19.03
C VAL A 111 34.51 -2.57 19.74
N GLU A 112 33.42 -3.34 19.66
CA GLU A 112 33.34 -4.68 20.26
C GLU A 112 34.38 -5.65 19.68
N GLN A 113 34.66 -5.51 18.39
CA GLN A 113 35.69 -6.28 17.67
C GLN A 113 37.13 -5.78 17.94
N GLY A 114 37.29 -4.66 18.65
CA GLY A 114 38.58 -4.10 19.02
C GLY A 114 39.32 -3.41 17.86
N GLU A 115 38.62 -3.00 16.80
CA GLU A 115 39.20 -2.27 15.67
C GLU A 115 39.58 -0.83 16.04
N TYR A 116 38.83 -0.21 16.94
CA TYR A 116 39.04 1.13 17.49
C TYR A 116 38.26 1.29 18.82
N SER A 117 38.55 2.32 19.63
CA SER A 117 37.89 2.56 20.92
C SER A 117 36.71 3.54 20.82
N ILE A 118 35.85 3.55 21.85
CA ILE A 118 34.75 4.54 21.96
C ILE A 118 35.32 5.96 21.97
N GLU A 119 36.43 6.19 22.67
CA GLU A 119 37.10 7.49 22.71
C GLU A 119 37.66 7.90 21.35
N GLU A 120 38.10 6.96 20.52
CA GLU A 120 38.53 7.23 19.15
C GLU A 120 37.35 7.63 18.27
N VAL A 121 36.22 6.93 18.37
CA VAL A 121 34.97 7.29 17.68
C VAL A 121 34.51 8.68 18.08
N MET A 122 34.39 8.94 19.38
CA MET A 122 33.88 10.23 19.86
C MET A 122 34.84 11.39 19.55
N ARG A 123 36.15 11.16 19.58
CA ARG A 123 37.12 12.18 19.13
C ARG A 123 36.97 12.50 17.65
N ALA A 124 36.71 11.50 16.82
CA ALA A 124 36.47 11.71 15.40
C ALA A 124 35.14 12.44 15.14
N VAL A 125 34.08 12.11 15.89
CA VAL A 125 32.81 12.86 15.89
C VAL A 125 33.03 14.32 16.31
N ASP A 126 33.71 14.57 17.42
CA ASP A 126 33.98 15.94 17.89
C ASP A 126 34.86 16.75 16.93
N SER A 127 35.66 16.08 16.09
CA SER A 127 36.48 16.72 15.07
C SER A 127 35.72 17.04 13.78
N GLU A 128 34.72 16.23 13.43
CA GLU A 128 33.99 16.35 12.17
C GLU A 128 32.79 17.30 12.28
N PHE A 129 32.08 17.25 13.41
CA PHE A 129 30.82 17.96 13.60
C PHE A 129 30.99 19.24 14.41
N SER A 130 30.23 20.28 14.08
CA SER A 130 30.20 21.52 14.87
C SER A 130 29.55 21.30 16.24
N ASP A 131 29.96 22.07 17.26
CA ASP A 131 29.34 22.01 18.59
C ASP A 131 27.84 22.35 18.54
N GLU A 132 27.42 23.24 17.63
CA GLU A 132 26.00 23.55 17.44
C GLU A 132 25.20 22.31 17.02
N MET A 133 25.70 21.57 16.03
CA MET A 133 25.07 20.34 15.56
C MET A 133 25.11 19.23 16.62
N LEU A 134 26.25 19.06 17.30
CA LEU A 134 26.41 18.05 18.34
C LEU A 134 25.50 18.26 19.55
N ASN A 135 25.12 19.51 19.83
CA ASN A 135 24.19 19.89 20.89
C ASN A 135 22.72 19.89 20.46
N GLN A 136 22.41 19.61 19.18
CA GLN A 136 21.03 19.50 18.70
C GLN A 136 20.31 18.33 19.40
N GLN A 137 19.10 18.58 19.88
CA GLN A 137 18.30 17.55 20.55
C GLN A 137 17.79 16.51 19.55
N VAL A 138 17.86 15.23 19.92
CA VAL A 138 17.38 14.09 19.11
C VAL A 138 16.35 13.31 19.93
N SER A 139 15.34 12.73 19.28
CA SER A 139 14.32 11.96 20.01
C SER A 139 14.96 10.87 20.90
N GLY A 140 14.66 10.90 22.20
CA GLY A 140 15.21 9.96 23.20
C GLY A 140 16.62 10.28 23.72
N SER A 141 17.23 11.42 23.34
CA SER A 141 18.53 11.88 23.85
C SER A 141 18.59 13.41 23.96
N PRO A 142 19.25 13.98 24.98
CA PRO A 142 19.30 15.43 25.14
C PRO A 142 20.21 16.10 24.09
N SER A 143 21.10 15.36 23.43
CA SER A 143 21.96 15.85 22.35
C SER A 143 22.31 14.75 21.33
N LEU A 144 22.69 15.14 20.12
CA LEU A 144 23.22 14.25 19.08
C LEU A 144 24.49 13.53 19.57
N ARG A 145 25.38 14.25 20.26
CA ARG A 145 26.62 13.69 20.82
C ARG A 145 26.32 12.53 21.78
N GLU A 146 25.36 12.70 22.67
CA GLU A 146 24.94 11.63 23.59
C GLU A 146 24.21 10.50 22.87
N TYR A 147 23.39 10.82 21.86
CA TYR A 147 22.72 9.81 21.04
C TYR A 147 23.72 8.87 20.36
N ILE A 148 24.72 9.43 19.66
CA ILE A 148 25.77 8.66 18.97
C ILE A 148 26.53 7.81 19.99
N ARG A 149 27.00 8.41 21.09
CA ARG A 149 27.73 7.70 22.14
C ARG A 149 26.95 6.49 22.66
N LYS A 150 25.69 6.71 23.07
CA LYS A 150 24.83 5.64 23.61
C LYS A 150 24.66 4.50 22.61
N ARG A 151 24.51 4.80 21.31
CA ARG A 151 24.34 3.77 20.26
C ARG A 151 25.63 3.01 19.96
N VAL A 152 26.78 3.68 19.99
CA VAL A 152 28.10 3.03 19.89
C VAL A 152 28.34 2.12 21.10
N GLU A 153 27.99 2.56 22.32
CA GLU A 153 28.13 1.78 23.56
C GLU A 153 27.20 0.56 23.64
N THR A 154 26.03 0.62 23.00
CA THR A 154 25.02 -0.47 23.08
C THR A 154 25.38 -1.65 22.16
N GLY A 155 26.12 -1.41 21.07
CA GLY A 155 26.41 -2.45 20.07
C GLY A 155 25.16 -2.99 19.36
N SER A 156 25.34 -3.89 18.41
CA SER A 156 24.24 -4.63 17.77
C SER A 156 24.75 -5.94 17.18
N ASP A 157 24.19 -7.07 17.63
CA ASP A 157 24.55 -8.42 17.15
C ASP A 157 24.27 -8.67 15.65
N SER A 158 23.62 -7.73 14.95
CA SER A 158 23.05 -7.94 13.61
C SER A 158 23.69 -7.11 12.50
N LYS A 159 24.81 -6.43 12.73
CA LYS A 159 25.45 -5.55 11.73
C LYS A 159 26.95 -5.82 11.60
N ASP A 160 27.46 -5.69 10.38
CA ASP A 160 28.91 -5.74 10.11
C ASP A 160 29.61 -4.48 10.63
N ALA A 161 30.85 -4.65 11.13
CA ALA A 161 31.74 -3.55 11.48
C ALA A 161 32.03 -2.67 10.25
N ILE A 162 32.28 -1.39 10.51
CA ILE A 162 32.63 -0.40 9.49
C ILE A 162 33.91 0.30 9.89
N SER A 163 34.76 0.69 8.93
CA SER A 163 35.95 1.46 9.28
C SER A 163 35.57 2.80 9.90
N LEU A 164 36.39 3.27 10.87
CA LEU A 164 36.14 4.53 11.58
C LEU A 164 35.88 5.69 10.61
N GLY A 165 36.76 5.87 9.61
CA GLY A 165 36.61 6.94 8.62
C GLY A 165 35.28 6.87 7.86
N GLN A 166 34.92 5.69 7.37
CA GLN A 166 33.66 5.51 6.64
C GLN A 166 32.44 5.72 7.54
N GLY A 167 32.50 5.29 8.81
CA GLY A 167 31.43 5.51 9.77
C GLY A 167 31.20 7.00 10.07
N ILE A 168 32.27 7.78 10.21
CA ILE A 168 32.19 9.25 10.42
C ILE A 168 31.61 9.94 9.18
N THR A 169 32.09 9.60 7.97
CA THR A 169 31.50 10.11 6.72
C THR A 169 30.03 9.76 6.60
N ASN A 170 29.62 8.54 6.95
CA ASN A 170 28.19 8.17 6.87
C ASN A 170 27.34 8.89 7.93
N LEU A 171 27.90 9.21 9.10
CA LEU A 171 27.20 10.01 10.09
C LEU A 171 27.01 11.45 9.60
N SER A 172 27.98 12.04 8.89
CA SER A 172 27.85 13.43 8.39
C SER A 172 26.75 13.57 7.35
N ARG A 173 26.52 12.50 6.58
CA ARG A 173 25.40 12.37 5.63
C ARG A 173 24.00 12.38 6.27
N ALA A 174 23.89 12.34 7.60
CA ALA A 174 22.60 12.47 8.28
C ALA A 174 22.07 13.91 8.32
N SER A 175 22.90 14.90 7.99
CA SER A 175 22.53 16.31 7.92
C SER A 175 22.20 16.75 6.51
N CYS A 176 21.28 17.72 6.41
CA CYS A 176 21.06 18.46 5.18
C CYS A 176 22.36 19.13 4.70
N PRO A 177 22.79 18.88 3.45
CA PRO A 177 23.85 19.68 2.86
C PRO A 177 23.40 21.14 2.75
N THR A 178 24.31 22.07 3.04
CA THR A 178 24.04 23.52 2.99
C THR A 178 24.06 24.08 1.57
N GLU A 179 24.69 23.36 0.64
CA GLU A 179 24.94 23.75 -0.74
C GLU A 179 23.70 23.59 -1.65
N LEU A 180 22.62 23.00 -1.13
CA LEU A 180 21.45 22.63 -1.92
C LEU A 180 20.65 23.84 -2.39
N GLY A 181 20.34 23.86 -3.68
CA GLY A 181 19.33 24.74 -4.26
C GLY A 181 17.96 24.09 -4.29
N VAL A 182 16.93 24.90 -4.52
CA VAL A 182 15.53 24.46 -4.58
C VAL A 182 14.88 25.02 -5.85
N ILE A 183 14.30 24.14 -6.64
CA ILE A 183 13.46 24.48 -7.80
C ILE A 183 12.01 24.13 -7.47
N HIS A 184 11.12 25.10 -7.62
CA HIS A 184 9.69 24.87 -7.54
C HIS A 184 9.10 24.59 -8.91
N ILE A 185 8.32 23.51 -9.01
CA ILE A 185 7.58 23.14 -10.22
C ILE A 185 6.09 23.24 -9.89
N PRO A 186 5.36 24.26 -10.38
CA PRO A 186 3.96 24.42 -10.03
C PRO A 186 3.10 23.25 -10.52
N PHE A 187 2.27 22.67 -9.64
CA PHE A 187 1.37 21.56 -9.96
C PHE A 187 -0.02 21.77 -9.34
N ASN A 188 -1.06 21.87 -10.17
CA ASN A 188 -2.40 22.21 -9.71
C ASN A 188 -3.22 20.96 -9.36
N LEU A 189 -2.70 20.14 -8.44
CA LEU A 189 -3.43 19.01 -7.85
C LEU A 189 -3.93 19.38 -6.45
N GLU A 190 -5.22 19.63 -6.32
CA GLU A 190 -5.86 20.04 -5.06
C GLU A 190 -6.87 18.98 -4.61
N GLY A 191 -6.70 18.43 -3.41
CA GLY A 191 -7.66 17.47 -2.84
C GLY A 191 -7.78 16.15 -3.60
N GLY A 192 -6.87 15.84 -4.52
CA GLY A 192 -6.96 14.67 -5.41
C GLY A 192 -7.52 14.98 -6.80
N THR A 193 -7.94 16.23 -7.05
CA THR A 193 -8.47 16.67 -8.34
C THR A 193 -7.44 17.53 -9.09
N LEU A 194 -7.18 17.19 -10.35
CA LEU A 194 -6.30 17.92 -11.25
C LEU A 194 -7.07 19.06 -11.93
N ARG A 195 -6.64 20.29 -11.69
CA ARG A 195 -7.22 21.52 -12.26
C ARG A 195 -6.33 22.05 -13.38
N ASP A 196 -6.89 22.89 -14.27
CA ASP A 196 -6.17 23.48 -15.41
C ASP A 196 -5.46 22.42 -16.26
N ILE A 197 -6.18 21.37 -16.65
CA ILE A 197 -5.61 20.16 -17.24
C ILE A 197 -4.71 20.43 -18.45
N GLU A 198 -5.15 21.32 -19.34
CA GLU A 198 -4.39 21.76 -20.51
C GLU A 198 -3.00 22.28 -20.12
N LYS A 199 -2.92 23.15 -19.10
CA LYS A 199 -1.66 23.70 -18.57
C LYS A 199 -0.83 22.70 -17.75
N ASN A 200 -1.37 21.54 -17.41
CA ASN A 200 -0.58 20.50 -16.77
C ASN A 200 0.00 19.52 -17.79
N LEU A 201 -0.74 19.24 -18.87
CA LEU A 201 -0.41 18.17 -19.82
C LEU A 201 0.22 18.68 -21.11
N SER A 202 0.04 19.95 -21.46
CA SER A 202 0.71 20.58 -22.60
C SER A 202 2.12 21.03 -22.21
N PRO A 203 3.18 20.62 -22.94
CA PRO A 203 4.54 21.10 -22.72
C PRO A 203 4.66 22.62 -22.87
N GLU A 204 4.01 23.20 -23.87
CA GLU A 204 4.13 24.63 -24.21
C GLU A 204 3.34 25.55 -23.28
N GLU A 205 2.22 25.07 -22.73
CA GLU A 205 1.36 25.87 -21.84
C GLU A 205 1.64 25.65 -20.34
N ALA A 206 2.63 24.80 -20.05
CA ALA A 206 2.99 24.41 -18.71
C ALA A 206 3.35 25.61 -17.82
N TYR A 207 2.93 25.58 -16.55
CA TYR A 207 3.41 26.59 -15.59
C TYR A 207 4.93 26.53 -15.47
N GLU A 208 5.57 27.68 -15.59
CA GLU A 208 7.03 27.80 -15.51
C GLU A 208 7.58 27.42 -14.13
N PRO A 209 8.53 26.48 -14.06
CA PRO A 209 9.37 26.27 -12.90
C PRO A 209 10.13 27.53 -12.48
N ARG A 210 10.45 27.64 -11.18
CA ARG A 210 11.18 28.79 -10.62
C ARG A 210 12.24 28.32 -9.64
N ILE A 211 13.43 28.90 -9.73
CA ILE A 211 14.47 28.71 -8.70
C ILE A 211 14.00 29.47 -7.46
N PHE A 212 13.67 28.72 -6.42
CA PHE A 212 13.23 29.25 -5.14
C PHE A 212 14.44 29.58 -4.24
N GLN A 213 15.46 28.73 -4.28
CA GLN A 213 16.75 28.93 -3.61
C GLN A 213 17.87 28.53 -4.58
N GLU A 214 18.86 29.40 -4.74
CA GLU A 214 20.02 29.11 -5.58
C GLU A 214 20.93 28.09 -4.87
N ALA A 215 21.47 27.12 -5.63
CA ALA A 215 22.46 26.18 -5.10
C ALA A 215 23.84 26.82 -5.03
N ASP A 216 24.62 26.49 -4.00
CA ASP A 216 26.03 26.88 -3.96
C ASP A 216 26.85 26.08 -4.98
N ARG A 217 27.98 26.65 -5.39
CA ARG A 217 28.91 25.97 -6.29
C ARG A 217 29.77 24.97 -5.52
N ILE A 218 29.85 23.75 -6.06
CA ILE A 218 30.58 22.62 -5.51
C ILE A 218 31.77 22.28 -6.43
N GLU A 219 32.82 21.67 -5.88
CA GLU A 219 33.97 21.24 -6.65
C GLU A 219 33.63 20.05 -7.58
N ARG A 220 33.99 20.19 -8.86
CA ARG A 220 33.82 19.15 -9.89
C ARG A 220 35.18 18.73 -10.43
N ASP A 221 35.51 17.45 -10.30
CA ASP A 221 36.73 16.83 -10.83
C ASP A 221 36.44 15.75 -11.90
N GLY A 222 35.18 15.36 -12.06
CA GLY A 222 34.69 14.36 -13.00
C GLY A 222 34.02 14.92 -14.25
N THR A 223 33.70 14.02 -15.19
CA THR A 223 32.94 14.29 -16.41
C THR A 223 31.71 13.39 -16.51
N LEU A 224 30.75 13.79 -17.34
CA LEU A 224 29.50 13.08 -17.59
C LEU A 224 29.28 12.92 -19.08
N ASP A 225 28.99 11.69 -19.49
CA ASP A 225 28.59 11.35 -20.86
C ASP A 225 27.08 11.26 -20.94
N PHE A 226 26.50 11.91 -21.95
CA PHE A 226 25.09 11.83 -22.27
C PHE A 226 24.87 10.75 -23.33
N SER A 227 23.75 10.04 -23.24
CA SER A 227 23.46 8.87 -24.07
C SER A 227 22.06 8.99 -24.63
N ARG A 228 21.94 9.76 -25.72
CA ARG A 228 20.70 10.06 -26.46
C ARG A 228 20.14 8.87 -27.25
N GLU A 229 20.49 7.65 -26.85
CA GLU A 229 19.93 6.40 -27.34
C GLU A 229 19.20 5.62 -26.23
N GLU A 230 19.08 6.18 -25.03
CA GLU A 230 18.42 5.52 -23.90
C GLU A 230 16.98 5.99 -23.70
N GLU A 231 16.20 5.19 -22.97
CA GLU A 231 14.76 5.37 -22.80
C GLU A 231 14.35 6.75 -22.23
N PRO A 232 15.07 7.36 -21.26
CA PRO A 232 14.71 8.68 -20.76
C PRO A 232 14.69 9.76 -21.85
N TRP A 233 15.67 9.73 -22.76
CA TRP A 233 15.74 10.65 -23.92
C TRP A 233 14.56 10.44 -24.87
N VAL A 234 14.30 9.19 -25.25
CA VAL A 234 13.20 8.83 -26.16
C VAL A 234 11.86 9.27 -25.58
N ARG A 235 11.61 8.93 -24.30
CA ARG A 235 10.39 9.29 -23.57
C ARG A 235 10.20 10.80 -23.48
N HIS A 236 11.27 11.56 -23.19
CA HIS A 236 11.21 13.02 -23.15
C HIS A 236 10.84 13.61 -24.51
N CYS A 237 11.50 13.18 -25.58
CA CYS A 237 11.24 13.72 -26.92
C CYS A 237 9.81 13.45 -27.40
N VAL A 238 9.27 12.24 -27.16
CA VAL A 238 7.89 11.95 -27.52
C VAL A 238 6.88 12.67 -26.63
N TRP A 239 7.15 12.83 -25.32
CA TRP A 239 6.30 13.66 -24.46
C TRP A 239 6.33 15.14 -24.87
N ARG A 240 7.49 15.66 -25.30
CA ARG A 240 7.60 17.05 -25.80
C ARG A 240 6.74 17.27 -27.05
N GLU A 241 6.68 16.29 -27.94
CA GLU A 241 5.91 16.36 -29.19
C GLU A 241 4.40 16.14 -28.97
N TYR A 242 4.04 15.16 -28.14
CA TYR A 242 2.65 14.71 -27.97
C TYR A 242 1.96 15.23 -26.71
N GLY A 243 2.70 15.76 -25.73
CA GLY A 243 2.20 16.10 -24.40
C GLY A 243 1.61 14.90 -23.64
N GLY A 244 0.69 15.19 -22.73
CA GLY A 244 -0.09 14.18 -22.01
C GLY A 244 0.55 13.75 -20.69
N LEU A 245 0.16 12.56 -20.24
CA LEU A 245 0.55 11.94 -18.97
C LEU A 245 1.71 10.96 -19.19
N PRO A 246 2.93 11.26 -18.72
CA PRO A 246 3.98 10.25 -18.66
C PRO A 246 3.68 9.25 -17.53
N GLU A 247 3.99 7.97 -17.73
CA GLU A 247 3.64 6.87 -16.80
C GLU A 247 2.12 6.80 -16.50
N GLY A 248 1.29 7.08 -17.50
CA GLY A 248 -0.16 7.04 -17.41
C GLY A 248 -0.68 5.63 -17.08
N HIS A 249 -1.71 5.54 -16.26
CA HIS A 249 -2.25 4.25 -15.81
C HIS A 249 -3.17 3.63 -16.85
N ILE A 250 -2.89 2.39 -17.25
CA ILE A 250 -3.80 1.58 -18.07
C ILE A 250 -4.11 0.26 -17.36
N PRO A 251 -5.24 -0.40 -17.65
CA PRO A 251 -5.62 -1.63 -16.99
C PRO A 251 -4.55 -2.71 -17.20
N ASN A 252 -4.41 -3.61 -16.23
CA ASN A 252 -3.51 -4.75 -16.34
C ASN A 252 -4.31 -6.00 -16.72
N PRO A 253 -4.17 -6.52 -17.96
CA PRO A 253 -4.92 -7.70 -18.39
C PRO A 253 -4.31 -9.02 -17.91
N MET A 254 -3.15 -8.98 -17.24
CA MET A 254 -2.48 -10.17 -16.71
C MET A 254 -3.04 -10.53 -15.35
N ASP A 255 -3.02 -11.83 -15.02
CA ASP A 255 -3.35 -12.32 -13.69
C ASP A 255 -2.36 -11.73 -12.64
N SER A 256 -2.77 -10.68 -11.94
CA SER A 256 -1.94 -9.87 -11.06
C SER A 256 -2.78 -9.15 -10.01
N ASP A 257 -2.26 -9.07 -8.77
CA ASP A 257 -2.88 -8.25 -7.73
C ASP A 257 -2.76 -6.73 -8.00
N GLN A 258 -2.02 -6.31 -9.03
CA GLN A 258 -1.94 -4.93 -9.47
C GLN A 258 -2.88 -4.71 -10.69
N PRO A 259 -4.01 -4.00 -10.52
CA PRO A 259 -5.06 -3.89 -11.55
C PRO A 259 -4.70 -2.92 -12.68
N HIS A 260 -3.58 -2.21 -12.55
CA HIS A 260 -3.08 -1.27 -13.55
C HIS A 260 -1.59 -1.48 -13.81
N ARG A 261 -1.13 -0.97 -14.95
CA ARG A 261 0.29 -0.86 -15.29
C ARG A 261 0.54 0.48 -16.00
N PRO A 262 1.71 1.10 -15.80
CA PRO A 262 2.02 2.35 -16.48
C PRO A 262 2.35 2.09 -17.96
N ILE A 263 1.93 3.01 -18.82
CA ILE A 263 2.48 3.22 -20.17
C ILE A 263 3.37 4.46 -20.17
N ASP A 264 4.48 4.44 -20.91
CA ASP A 264 5.51 5.48 -20.82
C ASP A 264 4.99 6.90 -21.07
N VAL A 265 4.14 7.07 -22.10
CA VAL A 265 3.37 8.30 -22.35
C VAL A 265 1.96 7.95 -22.81
N LEU A 266 0.97 8.60 -22.21
CA LEU A 266 -0.43 8.60 -22.64
C LEU A 266 -0.82 10.02 -23.06
N SER A 267 -1.02 10.23 -24.35
CA SER A 267 -1.43 11.51 -24.93
C SER A 267 -2.91 11.49 -25.31
N PHE A 268 -3.48 12.69 -25.44
CA PHE A 268 -4.90 12.91 -25.68
C PHE A 268 -5.09 13.91 -26.81
N GLU A 269 -5.90 13.56 -27.80
CA GLU A 269 -6.28 14.45 -28.90
C GLU A 269 -7.76 14.82 -28.81
N GLY A 270 -8.07 16.10 -28.98
CA GLY A 270 -9.43 16.64 -28.93
C GLY A 270 -9.99 16.85 -27.51
N SER A 271 -9.87 15.87 -26.61
CA SER A 271 -10.29 15.99 -25.21
C SER A 271 -9.32 15.28 -24.27
N TYR A 272 -9.07 15.86 -23.09
CA TYR A 272 -8.26 15.27 -22.03
C TYR A 272 -9.02 14.25 -21.16
N ASP A 273 -10.32 14.09 -21.37
CA ASP A 273 -11.10 13.06 -20.68
C ASP A 273 -11.20 11.81 -21.57
N PRO A 274 -10.64 10.65 -21.17
CA PRO A 274 -10.70 9.43 -21.98
C PRO A 274 -12.12 8.91 -22.22
N THR A 275 -13.10 9.30 -21.40
CA THR A 275 -14.52 8.98 -21.64
C THR A 275 -15.00 9.56 -22.97
N ASP A 276 -14.51 10.73 -23.36
CA ASP A 276 -14.88 11.34 -24.64
C ASP A 276 -14.39 10.51 -25.84
N ALA A 277 -13.27 9.80 -25.71
CA ALA A 277 -12.77 8.90 -26.74
C ALA A 277 -13.59 7.61 -26.86
N VAL A 278 -14.26 7.16 -25.80
CA VAL A 278 -15.21 6.03 -25.85
C VAL A 278 -16.56 6.48 -26.39
N GLU A 279 -17.05 7.65 -25.96
CA GLU A 279 -18.36 8.17 -26.39
C GLU A 279 -18.34 8.70 -27.84
N ASN A 280 -17.24 9.34 -28.25
CA ASN A 280 -17.08 9.96 -29.57
C ASN A 280 -15.70 9.63 -30.18
N PRO A 281 -15.41 8.34 -30.47
CA PRO A 281 -14.09 7.88 -30.94
C PRO A 281 -13.64 8.49 -32.27
N GLY A 282 -14.54 9.14 -33.01
CA GLY A 282 -14.25 9.86 -34.26
C GLY A 282 -13.59 11.23 -34.05
N GLU A 283 -13.83 11.88 -32.92
CA GLU A 283 -13.41 13.26 -32.60
C GLU A 283 -12.30 13.33 -31.55
N HIS A 284 -12.16 12.29 -30.73
CA HIS A 284 -11.19 12.23 -29.64
C HIS A 284 -10.35 10.95 -29.73
N GLU A 285 -9.08 11.06 -29.35
CA GLU A 285 -8.16 9.91 -29.34
C GLU A 285 -7.39 9.82 -28.03
N VAL A 286 -7.18 8.60 -27.55
CA VAL A 286 -6.22 8.26 -26.49
C VAL A 286 -5.03 7.54 -27.12
N ILE A 287 -3.86 8.15 -27.09
CA ILE A 287 -2.66 7.68 -27.77
C ILE A 287 -1.67 7.14 -26.75
N GLY A 288 -1.43 5.84 -26.78
CA GLY A 288 -0.39 5.19 -25.98
C GLY A 288 0.95 5.17 -26.70
N ILE A 289 2.03 5.49 -26.01
CA ILE A 289 3.39 5.43 -26.54
C ILE A 289 4.27 4.70 -25.51
N GLU A 290 4.82 3.55 -25.91
CA GLU A 290 5.85 2.83 -25.14
C GLU A 290 7.25 3.22 -25.67
N ALA A 291 8.09 3.79 -24.83
CA ALA A 291 9.44 4.19 -25.16
C ALA A 291 10.46 3.09 -24.81
N LYS A 292 11.42 2.83 -25.68
CA LYS A 292 12.52 1.88 -25.40
C LYS A 292 13.85 2.42 -25.85
N GLY A 293 14.83 2.39 -24.95
CA GLY A 293 16.22 2.72 -25.22
C GLY A 293 17.02 1.52 -25.71
N ARG A 294 18.28 1.74 -26.06
CA ARG A 294 19.21 0.70 -26.50
C ARG A 294 19.41 -0.39 -25.45
N SER A 295 19.46 -0.02 -24.18
CA SER A 295 19.61 -0.97 -23.07
C SER A 295 18.30 -1.67 -22.69
N SER A 296 17.15 -1.00 -22.83
CA SER A 296 15.84 -1.55 -22.42
C SER A 296 15.11 -2.31 -23.54
N PHE A 297 15.50 -2.14 -24.80
CA PHE A 297 14.87 -2.81 -25.94
C PHE A 297 15.16 -4.32 -25.99
N THR A 298 14.17 -5.11 -25.59
CA THR A 298 14.23 -6.58 -25.66
C THR A 298 13.01 -7.11 -26.42
N SER A 299 13.19 -7.56 -27.66
CA SER A 299 12.10 -7.98 -28.56
C SER A 299 11.00 -8.80 -27.89
N LYS A 300 11.34 -9.86 -27.14
CA LYS A 300 10.33 -10.71 -26.49
C LYS A 300 9.50 -9.94 -25.44
N ARG A 301 10.17 -9.17 -24.58
CA ARG A 301 9.50 -8.40 -23.51
C ARG A 301 8.65 -7.28 -24.11
N THR A 302 9.21 -6.54 -25.07
CA THR A 302 8.52 -5.45 -25.74
C THR A 302 7.30 -5.94 -26.52
N ALA A 303 7.39 -7.06 -27.24
CA ALA A 303 6.22 -7.66 -27.90
C ALA A 303 5.11 -8.00 -26.89
N GLN A 304 5.45 -8.67 -25.80
CA GLN A 304 4.47 -9.01 -24.76
C GLN A 304 3.80 -7.74 -24.20
N GLN A 305 4.60 -6.74 -23.84
CA GLN A 305 4.06 -5.49 -23.30
C GLN A 305 3.08 -4.80 -24.26
N LEU A 306 3.42 -4.73 -25.54
CA LEU A 306 2.55 -4.14 -26.56
C LEU A 306 1.27 -4.96 -26.76
N SER A 307 1.37 -6.29 -26.79
CA SER A 307 0.21 -7.17 -26.87
C SER A 307 -0.72 -7.00 -25.66
N ASP A 308 -0.16 -6.87 -24.46
CA ASP A 308 -0.95 -6.61 -23.25
C ASP A 308 -1.68 -5.27 -23.36
N PHE A 309 -1.03 -4.22 -23.86
CA PHE A 309 -1.67 -2.91 -24.04
C PHE A 309 -2.78 -2.91 -25.09
N LEU A 310 -2.66 -3.73 -26.14
CA LEU A 310 -3.75 -3.90 -27.11
C LEU A 310 -4.93 -4.66 -26.50
N ALA A 311 -4.65 -5.65 -25.64
CA ALA A 311 -5.68 -6.48 -25.02
C ALA A 311 -6.60 -5.71 -24.06
N THR A 312 -6.23 -4.51 -23.62
CA THR A 312 -7.09 -3.68 -22.76
C THR A 312 -8.18 -2.94 -23.52
N SER A 313 -8.09 -2.81 -24.85
CA SER A 313 -9.02 -2.00 -25.66
C SER A 313 -9.22 -0.57 -25.15
N THR A 314 -8.23 0.04 -24.49
CA THR A 314 -8.34 1.41 -23.93
C THR A 314 -7.76 2.51 -24.81
N LEU A 315 -7.04 2.14 -25.87
CA LEU A 315 -6.25 3.06 -26.68
C LEU A 315 -6.84 3.21 -28.08
N SER A 316 -6.87 4.44 -28.59
CA SER A 316 -7.19 4.73 -29.99
C SER A 316 -6.00 4.45 -30.91
N ARG A 317 -4.78 4.60 -30.40
CA ARG A 317 -3.52 4.29 -31.11
C ARG A 317 -2.45 3.82 -30.13
N LEU A 318 -1.57 2.94 -30.61
CA LEU A 318 -0.42 2.48 -29.85
C LEU A 318 0.86 2.62 -30.69
N TYR A 319 1.86 3.30 -30.15
CA TYR A 319 3.17 3.46 -30.76
C TYR A 319 4.27 2.82 -29.90
N LEU A 320 5.26 2.25 -30.58
CA LEU A 320 6.56 1.93 -30.01
C LEU A 320 7.56 3.02 -30.44
N ALA A 321 8.05 3.79 -29.47
CA ALA A 321 9.09 4.81 -29.68
C ALA A 321 10.47 4.25 -29.39
N VAL A 322 11.41 4.42 -30.33
CA VAL A 322 12.79 3.94 -30.22
C VAL A 322 13.79 4.93 -30.80
N PRO A 323 15.08 4.88 -30.44
CA PRO A 323 16.11 5.61 -31.16
C PRO A 323 16.16 5.17 -32.63
N THR A 324 16.54 6.08 -33.51
CA THR A 324 16.66 5.84 -34.97
C THR A 324 17.52 4.60 -35.28
N VAL A 325 18.56 4.35 -34.48
CA VAL A 325 19.45 3.18 -34.62
C VAL A 325 18.76 1.83 -34.39
N LEU A 326 17.57 1.80 -33.77
CA LEU A 326 16.78 0.60 -33.52
C LEU A 326 15.60 0.43 -34.50
N ALA A 327 15.40 1.34 -35.45
CA ALA A 327 14.25 1.35 -36.35
C ALA A 327 14.02 0.00 -37.07
N GLU A 328 15.07 -0.59 -37.65
CA GLU A 328 14.98 -1.88 -38.34
C GLU A 328 14.62 -3.04 -37.39
N LYS A 329 15.11 -3.00 -36.15
CA LYS A 329 14.75 -4.01 -35.14
C LYS A 329 13.28 -3.86 -34.72
N ALA A 330 12.80 -2.64 -34.55
CA ALA A 330 11.39 -2.37 -34.27
C ALA A 330 10.49 -2.82 -35.42
N ARG A 331 10.86 -2.54 -36.68
CA ARG A 331 10.13 -3.07 -37.86
C ARG A 331 10.04 -4.59 -37.86
N SER A 332 11.16 -5.26 -37.61
CA SER A 332 11.19 -6.73 -37.55
C SER A 332 10.31 -7.27 -36.42
N LEU A 333 10.28 -6.60 -35.27
CA LEU A 333 9.43 -6.98 -34.14
C LEU A 333 7.95 -6.89 -34.50
N LEU A 334 7.52 -5.76 -35.07
CA LEU A 334 6.11 -5.48 -35.39
C LEU A 334 5.64 -6.08 -36.72
N SER A 335 6.42 -7.00 -37.30
CA SER A 335 6.06 -7.71 -38.53
C SER A 335 5.12 -8.91 -38.28
N SER A 336 4.95 -9.30 -37.00
CA SER A 336 3.95 -10.31 -36.61
C SER A 336 2.53 -9.78 -36.77
N GLU A 337 1.59 -10.65 -37.12
CA GLU A 337 0.17 -10.29 -37.27
C GLU A 337 -0.41 -9.69 -35.97
N ASP A 338 -0.01 -10.23 -34.81
CA ASP A 338 -0.47 -9.82 -33.47
C ASP A 338 -0.10 -8.38 -33.09
N LEU A 339 0.84 -7.73 -33.80
CA LEU A 339 1.28 -6.36 -33.57
C LEU A 339 1.13 -5.49 -34.82
N SER A 340 0.26 -5.91 -35.75
CA SER A 340 -0.02 -5.18 -36.98
C SER A 340 -0.66 -3.81 -36.76
N GLU A 341 -1.25 -3.58 -35.58
CA GLU A 341 -1.90 -2.32 -35.21
C GLU A 341 -0.93 -1.27 -34.66
N VAL A 342 0.25 -1.71 -34.20
CA VAL A 342 1.23 -0.84 -33.53
C VAL A 342 2.05 -0.03 -34.54
N GLY A 343 2.17 1.28 -34.30
CA GLY A 343 3.02 2.20 -35.04
C GLY A 343 4.45 2.26 -34.51
N ILE A 344 5.35 2.92 -35.25
CA ILE A 344 6.75 3.14 -34.86
C ILE A 344 7.05 4.64 -34.91
N LEU A 345 7.53 5.16 -33.78
CA LEU A 345 8.16 6.47 -33.70
C LEU A 345 9.67 6.27 -33.56
N THR A 346 10.45 7.04 -34.31
CA THR A 346 11.90 7.09 -34.16
C THR A 346 12.34 8.45 -33.63
N VAL A 347 13.27 8.44 -32.68
CA VAL A 347 13.88 9.65 -32.11
C VAL A 347 15.34 9.70 -32.52
N ASN A 348 15.82 10.86 -32.98
CA ASN A 348 17.25 11.06 -33.30
C ASN A 348 18.01 11.70 -32.12
N GLU A 349 19.31 11.91 -32.29
CA GLU A 349 20.14 12.54 -31.26
C GLU A 349 19.78 14.02 -31.05
N ASP A 350 19.20 14.71 -32.02
CA ASP A 350 18.74 16.11 -31.88
C ASP A 350 17.37 16.20 -31.18
N GLY A 351 16.70 15.07 -31.01
CA GLY A 351 15.41 14.93 -30.34
C GLY A 351 14.21 15.05 -31.28
N ASP A 352 14.44 15.04 -32.59
CA ASP A 352 13.35 15.03 -33.58
C ASP A 352 12.62 13.70 -33.53
N VAL A 353 11.29 13.76 -33.46
CA VAL A 353 10.40 12.60 -33.49
C VAL A 353 9.88 12.43 -34.92
N VAL A 354 10.06 11.24 -35.48
CA VAL A 354 9.60 10.91 -36.84
C VAL A 354 8.70 9.67 -36.79
N VAL A 355 7.56 9.74 -37.47
CA VAL A 355 6.69 8.59 -37.66
C VAL A 355 7.26 7.70 -38.77
N GLU A 356 7.89 6.60 -38.38
CA GLU A 356 8.45 5.60 -39.33
C GLU A 356 7.36 4.64 -39.84
N ARG A 357 6.36 4.39 -39.00
CA ARG A 357 5.16 3.61 -39.33
C ARG A 357 3.97 4.17 -38.56
N GLU A 358 2.92 4.54 -39.27
CA GLU A 358 1.68 5.01 -38.66
C GLU A 358 1.01 3.88 -37.85
N ALA A 359 0.53 4.19 -36.64
CA ALA A 359 -0.31 3.27 -35.88
C ALA A 359 -1.70 3.17 -36.52
N LYS A 360 -2.29 1.98 -36.50
CA LYS A 360 -3.67 1.81 -36.92
C LYS A 360 -4.59 2.47 -35.89
N ARG A 361 -5.63 3.16 -36.36
CA ARG A 361 -6.69 3.68 -35.49
C ARG A 361 -7.58 2.54 -35.00
N MET A 362 -7.82 2.52 -33.70
CA MET A 362 -8.68 1.61 -32.96
C MET A 362 -9.77 2.41 -32.25
N GLU A 363 -10.92 1.80 -32.00
CA GLU A 363 -11.99 2.40 -31.19
C GLU A 363 -11.82 1.88 -29.75
N PRO A 364 -11.57 2.75 -28.76
CA PRO A 364 -11.46 2.30 -27.37
C PRO A 364 -12.82 1.85 -26.84
N GLU A 365 -12.83 0.71 -26.16
CA GLU A 365 -14.00 0.12 -25.52
C GLU A 365 -14.10 0.53 -24.04
N HIS A 366 -12.97 0.94 -23.44
CA HIS A 366 -12.87 1.23 -22.02
C HIS A 366 -12.17 2.57 -21.75
N ASP A 367 -12.77 3.37 -20.86
CA ASP A 367 -12.29 4.69 -20.42
C ASP A 367 -11.75 4.67 -18.97
N GLY A 368 -11.90 3.54 -18.30
CA GLY A 368 -11.43 3.32 -16.94
C GLY A 368 -11.18 1.85 -16.63
N TYR A 369 -10.92 1.55 -15.36
CA TYR A 369 -10.83 0.20 -14.81
C TYR A 369 -11.35 0.16 -13.38
N ILE A 370 -11.75 -1.03 -12.93
CA ILE A 370 -12.08 -1.24 -11.51
C ILE A 370 -10.80 -1.57 -10.74
N GLU A 371 -10.61 -0.92 -9.60
CA GLU A 371 -9.57 -1.24 -8.63
C GLU A 371 -10.20 -1.19 -7.23
N ARG A 372 -10.39 -2.37 -6.62
CA ARG A 372 -11.00 -2.51 -5.29
C ARG A 372 -12.37 -1.83 -5.22
N TYR A 373 -13.27 -2.18 -6.13
CA TYR A 373 -14.64 -1.64 -6.26
C TYR A 373 -14.74 -0.17 -6.71
N ASP A 374 -13.64 0.58 -6.74
CA ASP A 374 -13.63 1.94 -7.26
C ASP A 374 -13.33 1.97 -8.75
N GLU A 375 -14.04 2.83 -9.46
CA GLU A 375 -13.69 3.21 -10.82
C GLU A 375 -12.45 4.10 -10.82
N ARG A 376 -11.51 3.77 -11.70
CA ARG A 376 -10.29 4.53 -11.96
C ARG A 376 -10.25 4.93 -13.41
N LYS A 377 -9.83 6.15 -13.69
CA LYS A 377 -9.80 6.68 -15.05
C LYS A 377 -8.51 6.25 -15.77
N VAL A 378 -8.60 5.86 -17.04
CA VAL A 378 -7.43 5.61 -17.88
C VAL A 378 -6.53 6.86 -17.89
N GLY A 379 -5.23 6.68 -17.71
CA GLY A 379 -4.23 7.72 -17.53
C GLY A 379 -4.09 8.22 -16.10
N TYR A 380 -5.20 8.64 -15.49
CA TYR A 380 -5.20 9.40 -14.22
C TYR A 380 -5.26 8.51 -12.97
N GLY A 381 -5.69 7.25 -13.10
CA GLY A 381 -5.85 6.33 -11.97
C GLY A 381 -6.84 6.88 -10.95
N ASN A 382 -6.36 7.18 -9.74
CA ASN A 382 -7.16 7.72 -8.65
C ASN A 382 -7.23 9.26 -8.60
N VAL A 383 -6.67 9.95 -9.59
CA VAL A 383 -6.74 11.41 -9.71
C VAL A 383 -7.98 11.78 -10.51
N GLU A 384 -8.81 12.65 -9.94
CA GLU A 384 -9.99 13.17 -10.63
C GLU A 384 -9.61 14.29 -11.59
N ILE A 385 -10.39 14.45 -12.67
CA ILE A 385 -10.28 15.56 -13.60
C ILE A 385 -11.28 16.63 -13.19
N ALA A 386 -10.85 17.89 -13.04
CA ALA A 386 -11.77 18.98 -12.75
C ALA A 386 -12.79 19.15 -13.89
N SER A 387 -14.08 18.95 -13.59
CA SER A 387 -15.16 18.91 -14.59
C SER A 387 -15.09 17.73 -15.57
N GLY A 388 -14.35 16.67 -15.23
CA GLY A 388 -14.39 15.40 -15.96
C GLY A 388 -15.70 14.65 -15.76
N LYS A 389 -15.95 13.69 -16.64
CA LYS A 389 -17.09 12.77 -16.59
C LYS A 389 -16.78 11.58 -15.68
N ASP A 390 -17.83 10.91 -15.22
CA ASP A 390 -17.69 9.59 -14.60
C ASP A 390 -17.22 8.56 -15.64
N VAL A 391 -16.69 7.43 -15.17
CA VAL A 391 -16.31 6.32 -16.06
C VAL A 391 -17.59 5.67 -16.59
N VAL A 392 -17.66 5.38 -17.89
CA VAL A 392 -18.87 4.81 -18.52
C VAL A 392 -18.71 3.33 -18.88
N SER A 393 -17.49 2.87 -19.09
CA SER A 393 -17.18 1.50 -19.51
C SER A 393 -15.87 1.03 -18.87
N PRO A 394 -15.85 0.71 -17.56
CA PRO A 394 -14.62 0.28 -16.91
C PRO A 394 -14.18 -1.10 -17.40
N TYR A 395 -12.87 -1.28 -17.60
CA TYR A 395 -12.25 -2.60 -17.75
C TYR A 395 -12.27 -3.33 -16.39
N VAL A 396 -12.72 -4.59 -16.38
CA VAL A 396 -12.76 -5.43 -15.17
C VAL A 396 -11.77 -6.57 -15.36
N THR A 397 -10.72 -6.63 -14.53
CA THR A 397 -9.77 -7.75 -14.57
C THR A 397 -10.43 -9.05 -14.09
N ALA A 398 -9.81 -10.20 -14.34
CA ALA A 398 -10.33 -11.48 -13.85
C ALA A 398 -10.46 -11.48 -12.31
N GLU A 399 -9.47 -10.92 -11.60
CA GLU A 399 -9.48 -10.81 -10.14
C GLU A 399 -10.56 -9.86 -9.62
N GLU A 400 -10.79 -8.73 -10.29
CA GLU A 400 -11.87 -7.82 -9.91
C GLU A 400 -13.23 -8.42 -10.23
N ALA A 401 -13.36 -9.22 -11.30
CA ALA A 401 -14.58 -9.96 -11.59
C ALA A 401 -14.89 -10.99 -10.48
N GLU A 402 -13.88 -11.65 -9.89
CA GLU A 402 -14.05 -12.50 -8.70
C GLU A 402 -14.59 -11.69 -7.51
N ARG A 403 -14.04 -10.50 -7.25
CA ARG A 403 -14.49 -9.61 -6.16
C ARG A 403 -15.92 -9.12 -6.34
N LEU A 404 -16.31 -8.83 -7.58
CA LEU A 404 -17.65 -8.33 -7.90
C LEU A 404 -18.73 -9.44 -7.91
N LYS A 405 -18.33 -10.72 -7.85
CA LYS A 405 -19.26 -11.85 -7.92
C LYS A 405 -20.31 -11.86 -6.81
N ASN A 406 -19.92 -11.50 -5.58
CA ASN A 406 -20.79 -11.45 -4.42
C ASN A 406 -20.70 -10.07 -3.75
N SER A 407 -21.18 -9.02 -4.42
CA SER A 407 -21.04 -7.64 -3.92
C SER A 407 -21.92 -7.33 -2.69
N ASP A 408 -23.00 -8.08 -2.48
CA ASP A 408 -23.92 -7.91 -1.35
C ASP A 408 -23.98 -9.20 -0.50
N ALA A 409 -23.42 -9.13 0.71
CA ALA A 409 -23.38 -10.24 1.65
C ALA A 409 -24.78 -10.65 2.12
N ALA A 410 -25.68 -9.70 2.31
CA ALA A 410 -27.02 -9.93 2.82
C ALA A 410 -27.91 -10.58 1.76
N GLU A 411 -27.85 -10.10 0.51
CA GLU A 411 -28.54 -10.73 -0.62
C GLU A 411 -28.01 -12.15 -0.85
N TYR A 412 -26.69 -12.33 -0.86
CA TYR A 412 -26.06 -13.65 -0.99
C TYR A 412 -26.55 -14.62 0.08
N ALA A 413 -26.46 -14.23 1.36
CA ALA A 413 -26.90 -15.06 2.48
C ALA A 413 -28.38 -15.43 2.39
N GLN A 414 -29.25 -14.49 2.03
CA GLN A 414 -30.69 -14.76 1.90
C GLN A 414 -31.01 -15.82 0.84
N ASN A 415 -30.20 -15.92 -0.21
CA ASN A 415 -30.39 -16.91 -1.27
C ASN A 415 -29.94 -18.33 -0.86
N ILE A 416 -29.05 -18.46 0.12
CA ILE A 416 -28.50 -19.75 0.57
C ILE A 416 -29.06 -20.23 1.90
N ILE A 417 -29.71 -19.37 2.68
CA ILE A 417 -30.32 -19.76 3.96
C ILE A 417 -31.41 -20.81 3.71
N THR A 418 -31.15 -22.03 4.18
CA THR A 418 -32.11 -23.12 4.26
C THR A 418 -32.45 -23.40 5.72
N ASP A 419 -33.74 -23.58 6.00
CA ASP A 419 -34.22 -23.99 7.32
C ASP A 419 -33.86 -25.47 7.54
N ASN A 420 -32.98 -25.74 8.51
CA ASN A 420 -32.60 -27.09 8.95
C ASN A 420 -33.14 -27.40 10.35
N SER A 421 -34.28 -26.82 10.74
CA SER A 421 -34.91 -27.03 12.05
C SER A 421 -35.30 -28.49 12.32
N GLU A 422 -35.38 -29.34 11.30
CA GLU A 422 -35.56 -30.79 11.46
C GLU A 422 -34.37 -31.50 12.14
N LEU A 423 -33.20 -30.85 12.19
CA LEU A 423 -32.03 -31.32 12.93
C LEU A 423 -32.09 -30.99 14.42
N ALA A 424 -33.06 -30.18 14.85
CA ALA A 424 -33.19 -29.78 16.24
C ALA A 424 -33.85 -30.88 17.09
N ASP A 425 -33.38 -31.00 18.33
CA ASP A 425 -34.02 -31.81 19.36
C ASP A 425 -35.40 -31.22 19.76
N ASP A 426 -36.16 -31.95 20.59
CA ASP A 426 -37.48 -31.53 21.07
C ASP A 426 -37.50 -30.15 21.78
N ASP A 427 -36.34 -29.69 22.29
CA ASP A 427 -36.18 -28.37 22.91
C ASP A 427 -35.81 -27.26 21.92
N GLY A 428 -35.84 -27.56 20.61
CA GLY A 428 -35.49 -26.63 19.54
C GLY A 428 -33.99 -26.33 19.48
N TRP A 429 -33.15 -27.22 19.99
CA TRP A 429 -31.70 -27.05 19.99
C TRP A 429 -31.02 -28.05 19.06
N ILE A 430 -30.11 -27.59 18.20
CA ILE A 430 -29.29 -28.47 17.36
C ILE A 430 -28.04 -28.88 18.15
N ARG A 431 -27.85 -30.18 18.37
CA ARG A 431 -26.67 -30.73 19.05
C ARG A 431 -25.92 -31.68 18.15
N ALA A 432 -24.68 -31.33 17.83
CA ALA A 432 -23.82 -32.19 17.05
C ALA A 432 -23.06 -33.20 17.91
N SER A 433 -22.80 -34.38 17.34
CA SER A 433 -21.92 -35.39 17.94
C SER A 433 -20.46 -34.99 17.82
N THR A 434 -19.72 -35.17 18.90
CA THR A 434 -18.28 -34.87 18.98
C THR A 434 -17.45 -36.02 18.41
N THR A 435 -16.34 -35.72 17.73
CA THR A 435 -15.33 -36.74 17.40
C THR A 435 -14.37 -36.92 18.58
N ASP A 436 -14.34 -38.12 19.16
CA ASP A 436 -13.63 -38.50 20.41
C ASP A 436 -12.08 -38.34 20.42
N SER A 437 -11.46 -37.72 19.40
CA SER A 437 -10.00 -37.57 19.31
C SER A 437 -9.55 -36.12 19.14
N LEU A 438 -8.82 -35.61 20.13
CA LEU A 438 -8.07 -34.35 20.02
C LEU A 438 -7.11 -34.38 18.83
N ARG A 439 -7.18 -33.35 17.99
CA ARG A 439 -6.36 -33.17 16.79
C ARG A 439 -5.03 -32.51 17.16
N GLN A 440 -4.09 -32.49 16.21
CA GLN A 440 -2.91 -31.63 16.35
C GLN A 440 -3.35 -30.17 16.51
N PRO A 441 -2.62 -29.36 17.30
CA PRO A 441 -3.00 -27.97 17.53
C PRO A 441 -2.88 -27.16 16.24
N GLU A 442 -3.68 -26.10 16.12
CA GLU A 442 -3.76 -25.25 14.93
C GLU A 442 -2.40 -24.70 14.51
N SER A 443 -1.50 -24.48 15.48
CA SER A 443 -0.14 -23.97 15.29
C SER A 443 0.81 -24.90 14.53
N GLU A 444 0.41 -26.15 14.26
CA GLU A 444 1.15 -27.12 13.46
C GLU A 444 0.79 -27.05 11.96
N PHE A 445 -0.24 -26.27 11.59
CA PHE A 445 -0.70 -26.12 10.21
C PHE A 445 -0.36 -24.73 9.65
N ASP A 446 -0.26 -24.64 8.33
CA ASP A 446 -0.11 -23.37 7.62
C ASP A 446 -1.42 -22.57 7.75
N GLN A 447 -1.37 -21.53 8.57
CA GLN A 447 -2.49 -20.64 8.81
C GLN A 447 -2.73 -19.77 7.57
N GLY A 448 -3.98 -19.72 7.10
CA GLY A 448 -4.38 -18.80 6.03
C GLY A 448 -4.39 -17.34 6.48
N LYS A 449 -4.72 -16.44 5.55
CA LYS A 449 -4.84 -15.00 5.85
C LYS A 449 -6.17 -14.75 6.56
N LYS A 450 -6.22 -13.73 7.42
CA LYS A 450 -7.49 -13.25 8.01
C LYS A 450 -8.44 -12.89 6.88
N ALA A 451 -9.63 -13.49 6.88
CA ALA A 451 -10.62 -13.33 5.82
C ALA A 451 -11.63 -12.24 6.16
N ARG A 452 -12.11 -12.18 7.42
CA ARG A 452 -13.17 -11.27 7.85
C ARG A 452 -13.02 -10.86 9.31
N GLY A 453 -13.48 -9.65 9.66
CA GLY A 453 -13.57 -9.18 11.03
C GLY A 453 -14.97 -8.65 11.39
N TYR A 454 -15.41 -8.90 12.61
CA TYR A 454 -16.68 -8.38 13.15
C TYR A 454 -16.43 -7.70 14.50
N LEU A 455 -17.10 -6.59 14.74
CA LEU A 455 -17.10 -5.90 16.03
C LEU A 455 -18.40 -6.22 16.76
N LEU A 456 -18.31 -7.13 17.73
CA LEU A 456 -19.47 -7.68 18.44
C LEU A 456 -19.59 -7.04 19.81
N GLU A 457 -20.80 -6.73 20.27
CA GLU A 457 -21.03 -6.19 21.61
C GLU A 457 -21.15 -7.33 22.63
N GLY A 458 -20.56 -7.18 23.81
CA GLY A 458 -20.73 -8.16 24.88
C GLY A 458 -19.66 -8.09 25.95
N ARG A 459 -19.14 -9.27 26.32
CA ARG A 459 -18.13 -9.43 27.37
C ARG A 459 -17.01 -10.37 26.94
N SER A 460 -15.79 -10.09 27.37
CA SER A 460 -14.61 -10.95 27.17
C SER A 460 -13.82 -11.15 28.47
N ALA A 461 -13.20 -12.32 28.61
CA ALA A 461 -12.21 -12.59 29.64
C ALA A 461 -10.88 -11.92 29.28
N ASP A 462 -10.45 -10.91 30.05
CA ASP A 462 -9.18 -10.19 29.84
C ASP A 462 -8.47 -9.97 31.19
N PRO A 463 -7.52 -10.84 31.57
CA PRO A 463 -6.83 -10.76 32.86
C PRO A 463 -5.90 -9.54 32.98
N TYR A 464 -5.62 -8.81 31.90
CA TYR A 464 -4.71 -7.67 31.88
C TYR A 464 -5.42 -6.34 31.59
N THR A 465 -6.75 -6.31 31.64
CA THR A 465 -7.49 -5.07 31.46
C THR A 465 -6.98 -3.99 32.43
N GLN A 466 -6.48 -2.88 31.86
CA GLN A 466 -5.95 -1.76 32.63
C GLN A 466 -7.06 -0.77 33.04
N ASP A 467 -8.24 -0.89 32.44
CA ASP A 467 -9.35 0.02 32.67
C ASP A 467 -10.21 -0.44 33.85
N ARG A 468 -9.86 0.06 35.04
CA ARG A 468 -10.61 -0.15 36.29
C ARG A 468 -11.74 0.88 36.49
N SER A 469 -12.01 1.75 35.51
CA SER A 469 -12.88 2.93 35.69
C SER A 469 -14.34 2.60 35.99
N GLN A 470 -14.77 1.35 35.82
CA GLN A 470 -16.15 0.89 36.10
C GLN A 470 -16.27 -0.16 37.21
N GLY A 471 -15.23 -0.42 37.99
CA GLY A 471 -15.28 -1.40 39.09
C GLY A 471 -15.32 -2.87 38.64
N VAL A 472 -14.83 -3.15 37.43
CA VAL A 472 -14.55 -4.52 36.96
C VAL A 472 -13.30 -5.00 37.68
N GLU A 473 -13.43 -6.06 38.50
CA GLU A 473 -12.29 -6.69 39.15
C GLU A 473 -11.49 -7.52 38.12
N PRO A 474 -10.19 -7.78 38.35
CA PRO A 474 -9.36 -8.54 37.40
C PRO A 474 -9.89 -9.94 37.05
N ASP A 475 -10.73 -10.51 37.92
CA ASP A 475 -11.39 -11.79 37.74
C ASP A 475 -12.79 -11.70 37.11
N ASP A 476 -13.29 -10.51 36.77
CA ASP A 476 -14.56 -10.31 36.07
C ASP A 476 -14.36 -10.14 34.57
N MET A 477 -15.33 -10.63 33.77
CA MET A 477 -15.30 -10.38 32.33
C MET A 477 -15.51 -8.89 32.03
N LYS A 478 -14.65 -8.35 31.18
CA LYS A 478 -14.70 -6.98 30.68
C LYS A 478 -15.89 -6.80 29.73
N PRO A 479 -16.83 -5.87 29.98
CA PRO A 479 -17.84 -5.50 29.00
C PRO A 479 -17.27 -4.57 27.92
N GLY A 480 -17.87 -4.57 26.73
CA GLY A 480 -17.53 -3.68 25.63
C GLY A 480 -17.62 -4.36 24.26
N TYR A 481 -16.85 -3.88 23.30
CA TYR A 481 -16.72 -4.54 22.01
C TYR A 481 -15.64 -5.62 22.02
N VAL A 482 -15.95 -6.75 21.39
CA VAL A 482 -15.08 -7.90 21.18
C VAL A 482 -14.95 -8.16 19.69
N ARG A 483 -13.71 -8.24 19.20
CA ARG A 483 -13.47 -8.58 17.79
C ARG A 483 -13.63 -10.08 17.58
N LEU A 484 -14.48 -10.48 16.65
CA LEU A 484 -14.44 -11.81 16.04
C LEU A 484 -13.63 -11.73 14.74
N THR A 485 -12.53 -12.48 14.64
CA THR A 485 -11.76 -12.65 13.40
C THR A 485 -11.99 -14.04 12.85
N VAL A 486 -12.34 -14.11 11.56
CA VAL A 486 -12.49 -15.36 10.81
C VAL A 486 -11.25 -15.58 9.95
N THR A 487 -10.66 -16.76 10.07
CA THR A 487 -9.51 -17.22 9.27
C THR A 487 -9.83 -18.59 8.70
N ASP A 488 -9.71 -18.76 7.38
CA ASP A 488 -9.71 -20.07 6.72
C ASP A 488 -8.30 -20.64 6.64
N PHE A 489 -8.22 -21.97 6.65
CA PHE A 489 -6.99 -22.73 6.43
C PHE A 489 -7.36 -24.17 6.02
N THR A 490 -6.37 -24.96 5.65
CA THR A 490 -6.58 -26.34 5.20
C THR A 490 -5.85 -27.33 6.10
N VAL A 491 -6.54 -28.39 6.51
CA VAL A 491 -5.97 -29.50 7.29
C VAL A 491 -6.25 -30.79 6.53
N ASP A 492 -5.19 -31.49 6.12
CA ASP A 492 -5.28 -32.76 5.39
C ASP A 492 -6.23 -32.74 4.17
N GLY A 493 -6.31 -31.59 3.49
CA GLY A 493 -7.17 -31.38 2.32
C GLY A 493 -8.65 -31.11 2.65
N GLN A 494 -8.98 -30.87 3.92
CA GLN A 494 -10.31 -30.43 4.36
C GLN A 494 -10.27 -28.96 4.76
N ASP A 495 -11.37 -28.25 4.49
CA ASP A 495 -11.54 -26.85 4.87
C ASP A 495 -11.69 -26.73 6.38
N ALA A 496 -10.97 -25.76 6.94
CA ALA A 496 -11.04 -25.41 8.35
C ALA A 496 -11.28 -23.91 8.50
N LEU A 497 -12.09 -23.56 9.51
CA LEU A 497 -12.37 -22.17 9.87
C LEU A 497 -12.03 -21.95 11.33
N LYS A 498 -11.28 -20.88 11.61
CA LYS A 498 -10.96 -20.42 12.96
C LYS A 498 -11.73 -19.16 13.28
N PHE A 499 -12.44 -19.17 14.40
CA PHE A 499 -13.09 -18.03 15.01
C PHE A 499 -12.26 -17.60 16.22
N HIS A 500 -11.61 -16.45 16.13
CA HIS A 500 -10.85 -15.87 17.22
C HIS A 500 -11.56 -14.64 17.78
N PHE A 501 -11.90 -14.70 19.06
CA PHE A 501 -12.57 -13.63 19.79
C PHE A 501 -11.56 -12.90 20.70
N GLY A 502 -11.30 -11.63 20.41
CA GLY A 502 -10.38 -10.76 21.16
C GLY A 502 -9.31 -10.08 20.31
N ARG A 503 -8.64 -9.07 20.87
CA ARG A 503 -7.67 -8.23 20.16
C ARG A 503 -6.27 -8.88 20.02
N GLY A 504 -5.99 -9.93 20.79
CA GLY A 504 -4.65 -10.51 20.84
C GLY A 504 -4.58 -11.84 21.58
N SER A 505 -3.42 -12.12 22.15
CA SER A 505 -3.15 -13.42 22.78
C SER A 505 -3.77 -13.65 24.15
N TRP A 506 -4.35 -12.60 24.74
CA TRP A 506 -4.69 -12.53 26.17
C TRP A 506 -6.10 -12.01 26.41
N GLU A 507 -6.99 -12.16 25.43
CA GLU A 507 -8.39 -11.78 25.57
C GLU A 507 -9.25 -12.87 24.96
N GLY A 508 -10.36 -13.20 25.62
CA GLY A 508 -11.38 -14.09 25.13
C GLY A 508 -10.88 -15.52 24.88
N GLY A 509 -10.88 -15.92 23.61
CA GLY A 509 -10.59 -17.29 23.20
C GLY A 509 -10.70 -17.49 21.69
N TYR A 510 -10.33 -18.68 21.22
CA TYR A 510 -10.64 -19.11 19.85
C TYR A 510 -11.13 -20.53 19.83
N ILE A 511 -11.89 -20.83 18.79
CA ILE A 511 -12.33 -22.16 18.39
C ILE A 511 -12.07 -22.32 16.89
N TRP A 512 -11.67 -23.50 16.46
CA TRP A 512 -11.61 -23.85 15.04
C TRP A 512 -12.39 -25.11 14.75
N PHE A 513 -12.94 -25.14 13.55
CA PHE A 513 -13.86 -26.15 13.01
C PHE A 513 -13.21 -26.78 11.78
N LEU A 514 -13.39 -28.08 11.59
CA LEU A 514 -12.86 -28.83 10.45
C LEU A 514 -13.98 -29.61 9.75
N GLY A 515 -14.07 -29.48 8.43
CA GLY A 515 -14.96 -30.30 7.60
C GLY A 515 -16.42 -30.25 8.09
N GLU A 516 -16.93 -31.37 8.59
CA GLU A 516 -18.32 -31.51 9.08
C GLU A 516 -18.68 -30.55 10.23
N GLU A 517 -17.71 -30.09 11.02
CA GLU A 517 -17.97 -29.09 12.08
C GLU A 517 -18.32 -27.72 11.47
N VAL A 518 -17.79 -27.40 10.29
CA VAL A 518 -18.15 -26.19 9.55
C VAL A 518 -19.58 -26.33 9.00
N ASP A 519 -19.96 -27.53 8.52
CA ASP A 519 -21.35 -27.81 8.12
C ASP A 519 -22.32 -27.62 9.29
N GLN A 520 -21.96 -28.11 10.47
CA GLN A 520 -22.77 -27.94 11.68
C GLN A 520 -22.91 -26.47 12.08
N LEU A 521 -21.83 -25.69 11.99
CA LEU A 521 -21.87 -24.24 12.20
C LEU A 521 -22.85 -23.55 11.24
N GLN A 522 -22.79 -23.85 9.95
CA GLN A 522 -23.75 -23.30 8.98
C GLN A 522 -25.18 -23.75 9.26
N ASN A 523 -25.41 -25.02 9.59
CA ASN A 523 -26.75 -25.54 9.88
C ASN A 523 -27.40 -24.80 11.05
N VAL A 524 -26.65 -24.53 12.12
CA VAL A 524 -27.13 -23.75 13.27
C VAL A 524 -27.41 -22.31 12.85
N LEU A 525 -26.44 -21.63 12.21
CA LEU A 525 -26.57 -20.23 11.83
C LEU A 525 -27.71 -19.99 10.83
N ASN A 526 -27.89 -20.85 9.84
CA ASN A 526 -28.97 -20.74 8.85
C ASN A 526 -30.35 -20.94 9.48
N SER A 527 -30.44 -21.72 10.55
CA SER A 527 -31.72 -22.12 11.15
C SER A 527 -32.14 -21.28 12.35
N ILE A 528 -31.37 -20.28 12.79
CA ILE A 528 -31.66 -19.50 14.02
C ILE A 528 -33.06 -18.84 14.01
N LYS A 529 -33.66 -18.62 12.84
CA LYS A 529 -35.05 -18.13 12.72
C LYS A 529 -36.11 -19.15 13.18
N ALA A 530 -35.80 -20.44 13.09
CA ALA A 530 -36.72 -21.55 13.35
C ALA A 530 -36.34 -22.38 14.60
N ILE A 531 -35.11 -22.24 15.11
CA ILE A 531 -34.61 -22.96 16.28
C ILE A 531 -34.34 -22.02 17.46
N SER A 532 -34.26 -22.57 18.66
CA SER A 532 -33.88 -21.84 19.88
C SER A 532 -32.36 -21.65 20.00
N GLY A 533 -31.56 -22.54 19.40
CA GLY A 533 -30.10 -22.40 19.36
C GLY A 533 -29.38 -23.67 18.94
N GLY A 534 -28.06 -23.69 19.10
CA GLY A 534 -27.23 -24.84 18.80
C GLY A 534 -25.90 -24.87 19.55
N GLU A 535 -25.33 -26.07 19.64
CA GLU A 535 -23.99 -26.34 20.17
C GLU A 535 -23.10 -26.92 19.07
N ILE A 536 -22.03 -26.20 18.73
CA ILE A 536 -21.08 -26.62 17.71
C ILE A 536 -19.75 -27.00 18.37
N PRO A 537 -19.34 -28.29 18.31
CA PRO A 537 -18.05 -28.70 18.83
C PRO A 537 -16.92 -28.24 17.91
N GLY A 538 -15.77 -28.00 18.52
CA GLY A 538 -14.53 -27.69 17.82
C GLY A 538 -13.35 -27.80 18.77
N GLN A 539 -12.20 -27.35 18.33
CA GLN A 539 -10.97 -27.37 19.12
C GLN A 539 -10.45 -25.96 19.34
N GLY A 540 -9.91 -25.67 20.52
CA GLY A 540 -9.40 -24.33 20.79
C GLY A 540 -8.98 -24.08 22.24
N LYS A 541 -8.98 -22.81 22.62
CA LYS A 541 -8.60 -22.33 23.96
C LYS A 541 -9.45 -21.13 24.37
N THR A 542 -9.79 -21.05 25.64
CA THR A 542 -10.44 -19.90 26.27
C THR A 542 -9.66 -19.50 27.52
N LEU A 543 -9.62 -18.20 27.81
CA LEU A 543 -9.22 -17.74 29.14
C LEU A 543 -10.36 -17.99 30.11
N ASP A 544 -10.06 -18.44 31.32
CA ASP A 544 -11.04 -18.65 32.39
C ASP A 544 -10.58 -17.90 33.63
N LEU A 545 -11.21 -16.76 33.91
CA LEU A 545 -10.78 -15.87 34.98
C LEU A 545 -11.05 -16.44 36.39
N GLU A 546 -11.93 -17.44 36.52
CA GLU A 546 -12.14 -18.15 37.80
C GLU A 546 -10.91 -18.97 38.20
N THR A 547 -10.23 -19.54 37.23
CA THR A 547 -9.09 -20.45 37.45
C THR A 547 -7.74 -19.84 37.05
N TYR A 548 -7.74 -18.61 36.55
CA TYR A 548 -6.53 -17.94 36.07
C TYR A 548 -5.56 -17.64 37.23
N PRO A 549 -4.31 -18.12 37.17
CA PRO A 549 -3.32 -17.79 38.19
C PRO A 549 -2.89 -16.35 37.96
N PHE A 550 -3.33 -15.36 38.74
CA PHE A 550 -2.91 -13.95 38.55
C PHE A 550 -1.41 -13.68 38.92
N ASP A 551 -0.53 -14.64 38.67
CA ASP A 551 0.92 -14.58 38.82
C ASP A 551 1.58 -14.58 37.43
N HIS A 552 2.24 -13.49 37.07
CA HIS A 552 2.88 -13.30 35.77
C HIS A 552 3.86 -14.43 35.36
N SER A 553 4.43 -15.16 36.31
CA SER A 553 5.35 -16.27 36.03
C SER A 553 4.65 -17.57 35.63
N GLU A 554 3.34 -17.69 35.85
CA GLU A 554 2.53 -18.90 35.60
C GLU A 554 1.53 -18.72 34.43
N ASN A 555 1.50 -17.55 33.78
CA ASN A 555 0.45 -17.17 32.83
C ASN A 555 0.63 -17.73 31.41
N GLU A 556 1.86 -17.94 30.94
CA GLU A 556 2.15 -18.33 29.54
C GLU A 556 1.36 -19.56 29.05
N PRO A 557 1.14 -20.63 29.86
CA PRO A 557 0.28 -21.75 29.47
C PRO A 557 -1.19 -21.41 29.19
N HIS A 558 -1.69 -20.27 29.66
CA HIS A 558 -3.07 -19.81 29.45
C HIS A 558 -3.21 -18.89 28.24
N ARG A 559 -2.11 -18.56 27.57
CA ARG A 559 -2.10 -17.72 26.38
C ARG A 559 -2.95 -18.35 25.27
N VAL A 560 -3.85 -17.56 24.70
CA VAL A 560 -4.82 -17.99 23.70
C VAL A 560 -4.14 -18.24 22.36
N SER A 561 -3.30 -17.32 21.87
CA SER A 561 -2.66 -17.47 20.55
C SER A 561 -1.27 -18.10 20.62
N GLY A 562 -0.91 -18.87 19.60
CA GLY A 562 0.44 -19.42 19.43
C GLY A 562 0.63 -20.80 20.06
N ARG A 563 1.89 -21.24 20.16
CA ARG A 563 2.25 -22.61 20.60
C ARG A 563 2.15 -22.86 22.10
N SER A 564 1.91 -21.81 22.89
CA SER A 564 1.79 -21.91 24.35
C SER A 564 0.43 -22.49 24.76
N GLY A 565 0.37 -23.32 25.79
CA GLY A 565 -0.89 -23.92 26.27
C GLY A 565 -1.41 -25.09 25.42
N LYS A 566 -2.29 -25.91 26.00
CA LYS A 566 -2.86 -27.09 25.34
C LYS A 566 -4.25 -26.76 24.79
N GLU A 567 -4.48 -27.05 23.51
CA GLU A 567 -5.83 -27.02 22.94
C GLU A 567 -6.70 -28.14 23.53
N VAL A 568 -7.96 -27.81 23.77
CA VAL A 568 -8.96 -28.74 24.25
C VAL A 568 -10.18 -28.69 23.34
N GLU A 569 -11.02 -29.71 23.46
CA GLU A 569 -12.33 -29.69 22.85
C GLU A 569 -13.20 -28.67 23.58
N ILE A 570 -13.81 -27.76 22.82
CA ILE A 570 -14.69 -26.71 23.33
C ILE A 570 -15.90 -26.58 22.41
N LYS A 571 -16.97 -25.97 22.91
CA LYS A 571 -18.19 -25.74 22.14
C LYS A 571 -18.46 -24.26 21.97
N LEU A 572 -18.85 -23.88 20.76
CA LEU A 572 -19.51 -22.60 20.51
C LEU A 572 -21.01 -22.79 20.71
N GLN A 573 -21.58 -22.04 21.65
CA GLN A 573 -23.03 -21.97 21.85
C GLN A 573 -23.60 -20.79 21.07
N VAL A 574 -24.64 -21.04 20.29
CA VAL A 574 -25.39 -20.03 19.56
C VAL A 574 -26.82 -20.05 20.07
N THR A 575 -27.28 -18.96 20.66
CA THR A 575 -28.67 -18.82 21.13
C THR A 575 -29.39 -17.85 20.20
N SER A 576 -30.52 -18.29 19.64
CA SER A 576 -31.38 -17.41 18.84
C SER A 576 -32.00 -16.32 19.72
N GLN A 577 -31.97 -15.07 19.24
CA GLN A 577 -32.69 -13.94 19.86
C GLN A 577 -33.75 -13.41 18.91
N MET A 578 -33.39 -13.25 17.63
CA MET A 578 -34.26 -12.83 16.53
C MET A 578 -35.23 -11.69 16.92
N ASP A 579 -34.72 -10.67 17.59
CA ASP A 579 -35.45 -9.43 17.87
C ASP A 579 -35.24 -8.43 16.72
N ASP A 580 -35.59 -7.14 16.88
CA ASP A 580 -35.53 -6.17 15.78
C ASP A 580 -34.09 -5.89 15.28
N GLU A 581 -33.06 -6.01 16.13
CA GLU A 581 -31.67 -5.63 15.82
C GLU A 581 -30.66 -6.78 16.01
N VAL A 582 -30.88 -7.68 16.97
CA VAL A 582 -30.02 -8.80 17.34
C VAL A 582 -30.55 -10.11 16.77
N ALA A 583 -29.70 -10.82 16.03
CA ALA A 583 -30.02 -12.12 15.47
C ALA A 583 -29.75 -13.24 16.47
N ALA A 584 -28.56 -13.25 17.06
CA ALA A 584 -28.11 -14.32 17.94
C ALA A 584 -27.14 -13.84 19.02
N ARG A 585 -26.99 -14.67 20.05
CA ARG A 585 -25.95 -14.55 21.09
C ARG A 585 -24.96 -15.69 20.93
N LEU A 586 -23.67 -15.37 20.90
CA LEU A 586 -22.57 -16.33 20.79
C LEU A 586 -21.84 -16.43 22.13
N ARG A 587 -21.64 -17.64 22.63
CA ARG A 587 -20.86 -17.90 23.85
C ARG A 587 -19.80 -18.95 23.60
N LEU A 588 -18.58 -18.63 24.02
CA LEU A 588 -17.43 -19.53 23.98
C LEU A 588 -16.82 -19.59 25.38
N GLY A 589 -16.96 -20.72 26.07
CA GLY A 589 -16.50 -20.92 27.44
C GLY A 589 -17.57 -21.55 28.35
N GLU A 590 -17.17 -22.48 29.21
CA GLU A 590 -18.08 -23.23 30.07
C GLU A 590 -18.43 -22.52 31.39
N SER A 591 -17.49 -21.76 31.98
CA SER A 591 -17.72 -20.99 33.22
C SER A 591 -18.40 -19.64 32.92
N GLU A 592 -18.93 -18.97 33.95
CA GLU A 592 -19.51 -17.63 33.81
C GLU A 592 -18.46 -16.55 33.54
N LYS A 593 -17.18 -16.85 33.74
CA LYS A 593 -16.05 -15.93 33.59
C LYS A 593 -15.03 -16.41 32.54
N ALA A 594 -15.41 -17.34 31.67
CA ALA A 594 -14.55 -17.88 30.62
C ALA A 594 -14.90 -17.36 29.22
N GLY A 595 -13.84 -17.10 28.45
CA GLY A 595 -13.87 -16.80 27.03
C GLY A 595 -14.68 -15.55 26.71
N VAL A 596 -15.78 -15.70 25.97
CA VAL A 596 -16.60 -14.56 25.53
C VAL A 596 -18.09 -14.86 25.56
N ASP A 597 -18.87 -13.79 25.69
CA ASP A 597 -20.33 -13.80 25.63
C ASP A 597 -20.79 -12.53 24.90
N VAL A 598 -21.16 -12.66 23.62
CA VAL A 598 -21.34 -11.54 22.68
C VAL A 598 -22.61 -11.68 21.85
N THR A 599 -23.10 -10.57 21.31
CA THR A 599 -24.27 -10.53 20.42
C THR A 599 -23.86 -10.31 18.97
N LEU A 600 -24.68 -10.84 18.07
CA LEU A 600 -24.54 -10.73 16.62
C LEU A 600 -25.78 -10.03 16.09
N THR A 601 -25.61 -8.88 15.44
CA THR A 601 -26.73 -8.17 14.82
C THR A 601 -27.22 -8.89 13.55
N LYS A 602 -28.41 -8.54 13.05
CA LYS A 602 -28.92 -9.12 11.80
C LYS A 602 -27.98 -8.91 10.59
N PRO A 603 -27.44 -7.70 10.34
CA PRO A 603 -26.47 -7.51 9.26
C PRO A 603 -25.22 -8.38 9.42
N GLN A 604 -24.66 -8.44 10.64
CA GLN A 604 -23.48 -9.25 10.93
C GLN A 604 -23.74 -10.75 10.78
N TRP A 605 -24.93 -11.22 11.15
CA TRP A 605 -25.34 -12.61 10.99
C TRP A 605 -25.42 -13.01 9.51
N LEU A 606 -26.04 -12.17 8.68
CA LEU A 606 -26.10 -12.42 7.24
C LEU A 606 -24.70 -12.41 6.61
N ASP A 607 -23.87 -11.43 6.95
CA ASP A 607 -22.48 -11.38 6.46
C ASP A 607 -21.65 -12.59 6.91
N LEU A 608 -21.86 -13.08 8.14
CA LEU A 608 -21.21 -14.29 8.66
C LEU A 608 -21.61 -15.55 7.90
N ILE A 609 -22.90 -15.70 7.56
CA ILE A 609 -23.37 -16.82 6.73
C ILE A 609 -22.72 -16.77 5.34
N ALA A 610 -22.76 -15.62 4.68
CA ALA A 610 -22.14 -15.44 3.38
C ALA A 610 -20.63 -15.71 3.43
N THR A 611 -19.95 -15.19 4.46
CA THR A 611 -18.50 -15.39 4.66
C THR A 611 -18.16 -16.87 4.78
N ILE A 612 -18.87 -17.62 5.62
CA ILE A 612 -18.60 -19.05 5.79
C ILE A 612 -18.82 -19.80 4.48
N ASP A 613 -19.92 -19.52 3.77
CA ASP A 613 -20.25 -20.24 2.54
C ASP A 613 -19.28 -19.96 1.39
N ILE A 614 -18.91 -18.69 1.19
CA ILE A 614 -17.97 -18.26 0.16
C ILE A 614 -16.58 -18.83 0.41
N LEU A 615 -16.11 -18.85 1.68
CA LEU A 615 -14.82 -19.44 2.02
C LEU A 615 -14.75 -20.95 1.79
N ARG A 616 -15.91 -21.64 1.81
CA ARG A 616 -15.98 -23.08 1.51
C ARG A 616 -16.08 -23.39 0.03
N THR A 617 -16.88 -22.61 -0.71
CA THR A 617 -17.26 -22.94 -2.09
C THR A 617 -16.46 -22.17 -3.14
N GLY A 618 -15.86 -21.06 -2.72
CA GLY A 618 -15.08 -20.15 -3.56
C GLY A 618 -13.71 -19.87 -2.93
N ASN A 619 -13.36 -18.59 -2.84
CA ASN A 619 -12.09 -18.17 -2.28
C ASN A 619 -12.23 -16.81 -1.57
N GLN A 620 -11.19 -16.41 -0.83
CA GLN A 620 -11.18 -15.18 -0.06
C GLN A 620 -11.47 -13.91 -0.88
N ARG A 621 -11.16 -13.86 -2.19
CA ARG A 621 -11.39 -12.68 -3.05
C ARG A 621 -12.85 -12.50 -3.42
N GLU A 622 -13.65 -13.56 -3.35
CA GLU A 622 -15.08 -13.50 -3.65
C GLU A 622 -15.91 -12.95 -2.47
N LEU A 623 -15.28 -12.56 -1.35
CA LEU A 623 -16.01 -11.99 -0.21
C LEU A 623 -16.47 -10.54 -0.50
N PRO A 624 -17.72 -10.18 -0.17
CA PRO A 624 -18.25 -8.84 -0.36
C PRO A 624 -17.45 -7.75 0.39
N GLY A 625 -17.19 -6.59 -0.22
CA GLY A 625 -16.68 -5.39 0.47
C GLY A 625 -15.18 -5.12 0.31
N GLU A 626 -14.75 -3.91 0.69
CA GLU A 626 -13.44 -3.34 0.32
C GLU A 626 -12.23 -3.99 1.02
N TYR A 627 -11.24 -4.39 0.21
CA TYR A 627 -9.98 -4.96 0.70
C TYR A 627 -8.87 -3.92 0.80
N THR A 628 -8.86 -3.15 1.89
CA THR A 628 -7.62 -2.44 2.28
C THR A 628 -6.67 -3.35 3.08
N SER A 629 -7.23 -4.33 3.80
CA SER A 629 -6.51 -5.43 4.46
C SER A 629 -7.35 -6.72 4.46
N TYR A 630 -8.37 -6.77 5.32
CA TYR A 630 -9.50 -7.71 5.28
C TYR A 630 -10.74 -6.93 5.70
N PRO A 631 -11.92 -7.12 5.07
CA PRO A 631 -13.07 -6.27 5.36
C PRO A 631 -13.62 -6.52 6.78
N ARG A 632 -14.27 -5.49 7.32
CA ARG A 632 -14.69 -5.40 8.73
C ARG A 632 -16.13 -4.95 8.83
N ILE A 633 -16.90 -5.61 9.69
CA ILE A 633 -18.36 -5.46 9.73
C ILE A 633 -18.82 -5.00 11.09
N GLY A 634 -19.37 -3.79 11.11
CA GLY A 634 -19.92 -3.14 12.30
C GLY A 634 -21.31 -3.65 12.63
N PRO A 635 -21.87 -3.22 13.77
CA PRO A 635 -23.25 -3.54 14.16
C PRO A 635 -24.28 -3.21 13.07
N SER A 636 -24.08 -2.16 12.27
CA SER A 636 -24.96 -1.76 11.17
C SER A 636 -24.75 -2.55 9.87
N GLY A 637 -23.68 -3.34 9.74
CA GLY A 637 -23.31 -4.04 8.51
C GLY A 637 -22.25 -3.33 7.64
N ASP A 638 -21.93 -2.06 7.93
CA ASP A 638 -20.93 -1.29 7.19
C ASP A 638 -19.52 -1.45 7.82
N ASP A 639 -18.46 -1.04 7.10
CA ASP A 639 -17.13 -0.86 7.71
C ASP A 639 -17.13 0.43 8.54
N THR A 640 -17.21 0.26 9.85
CA THR A 640 -17.47 1.37 10.75
C THR A 640 -16.37 1.65 11.77
N TRP A 641 -15.19 1.01 11.66
CA TRP A 641 -14.05 1.37 12.50
C TRP A 641 -12.69 1.26 11.80
N SER A 642 -11.93 2.37 11.85
CA SER A 642 -10.64 2.47 11.16
C SER A 642 -9.61 1.44 11.60
N VAL A 643 -8.69 1.08 10.70
CA VAL A 643 -7.59 0.16 11.01
C VAL A 643 -6.71 0.71 12.13
N GLY A 644 -6.69 0.03 13.28
CA GLY A 644 -5.83 0.38 14.41
C GLY A 644 -6.43 1.34 15.44
N THR A 645 -7.73 1.66 15.36
CA THR A 645 -8.41 2.45 16.41
C THR A 645 -8.66 1.66 17.69
N ASP A 646 -8.54 2.33 18.83
CA ASP A 646 -8.74 1.81 20.18
C ASP A 646 -10.22 1.60 20.57
N ILE A 647 -11.12 1.42 19.59
CA ILE A 647 -12.55 1.22 19.87
C ILE A 647 -12.79 -0.05 20.71
N GLU A 648 -11.90 -1.04 20.59
CA GLU A 648 -11.85 -2.28 21.38
C GLU A 648 -11.30 -2.09 22.81
N GLU A 649 -10.66 -0.95 23.09
CA GLU A 649 -10.22 -0.58 24.44
C GLU A 649 -11.35 0.04 25.27
N LYS A 650 -12.45 0.46 24.61
CA LYS A 650 -13.56 1.11 25.29
C LYS A 650 -14.44 0.07 26.00
N VAL A 651 -14.64 0.28 27.30
CA VAL A 651 -15.52 -0.54 28.16
C VAL A 651 -17.00 -0.31 27.84
N ASN A 652 -17.34 0.82 27.21
CA ASN A 652 -18.68 1.12 26.73
C ASN A 652 -18.60 2.08 25.52
N PRO A 653 -18.38 1.57 24.32
CA PRO A 653 -18.31 2.40 23.13
C PRO A 653 -19.72 2.82 22.74
N ASP A 654 -20.07 4.08 23.03
CA ASP A 654 -21.05 4.75 22.17
C ASP A 654 -20.54 4.61 20.73
N PRO A 655 -21.40 4.29 19.76
CA PRO A 655 -21.00 4.23 18.37
C PRO A 655 -20.33 5.58 17.98
N PRO A 656 -19.35 5.59 17.06
CA PRO A 656 -18.80 6.85 16.55
C PRO A 656 -19.93 7.82 16.24
N SER A 657 -19.78 9.11 16.62
CA SER A 657 -20.81 10.14 16.47
C SER A 657 -21.38 10.29 15.05
N GLU A 658 -20.71 9.72 14.06
CA GLU A 658 -21.15 9.62 12.66
C GLU A 658 -22.36 8.66 12.46
N TRP A 659 -22.72 7.83 13.45
CA TRP A 659 -23.85 6.90 13.37
C TRP A 659 -25.18 7.49 13.88
N GLU A 660 -25.16 8.64 14.55
CA GLU A 660 -26.38 9.30 15.05
C GLU A 660 -27.11 10.17 14.00
N ASP A 661 -26.49 10.45 12.84
CA ASP A 661 -26.99 11.43 11.86
C ASP A 661 -27.85 10.86 10.70
N ARG A 662 -28.26 9.59 10.73
CA ARG A 662 -29.26 9.05 9.78
C ARG A 662 -30.65 9.01 10.40
N GLU A 663 -31.22 10.19 10.64
CA GLU A 663 -32.66 10.31 10.89
C GLU A 663 -33.47 9.86 9.66
N LEU A 664 -34.28 8.83 9.90
CA LEU A 664 -35.42 8.41 9.08
C LEU A 664 -36.23 9.61 8.58
N THR A 665 -36.23 9.83 7.27
CA THR A 665 -37.25 10.65 6.63
C THR A 665 -38.45 9.74 6.32
N TYR A 666 -39.43 9.80 7.24
CA TYR A 666 -40.82 9.30 7.24
C TYR A 666 -41.29 8.26 6.21
#